data_AF-A0A6G0HRP0-F1
#
_entry.id   AF-A0A6G0HRP0-F1
#
_cell.length_a   1.000
_cell.length_b   1.000
_cell.length_c   1.000
_cell.angle_alpha   90.00
_cell.angle_beta   90.00
_cell.angle_gamma   90.00
#
_symmetry.space_group_name_H-M   'P 1'
#
loop_
_entity.id
_entity.type
_entity.pdbx_description
1 polymer ?
#
loop_
_entity_poly.entity_id
_entity_poly.type
_entity_poly.pdbx_seq_one_letter_code
_entity_poly.pdbx_strand_id
1 'polypeptide(L)'
;MTSLPRSVDDQRGVSETPALKTEPPKHRSWSNLRFSKWRGGSQRTSPPGTPSPKTEKRGDVTKTLLSLVKTHNDDYTADPDGLLDTNVESEGGDDNIQEDQSTYFQRQFGAMLQPGVNKFSLRMFGSHKGVAAEQARVKSFGVWIIHPYSDFRFYWDIVMLLLMMSNLVILPWGITFFEDQNTAPWITFNVLSDTLFLMDLVFNFRTGIPGEDSHIILDPKEIRIHYLRTWFLVDFVSSIPVDYIFLIVDLESRYESSDVYRTARALRIVRFTKILSLLRLLRLSRLIRYIHQWEEIFHMTYDLASAVVRIVNLIGMMLLLCHWDGCLTFMVPMLQDFPPDCWVYKNNMVNATWHIQYSYALFMAMSHMLCIGYGAHPPEGMTDVWLTMISMVVGATCYAMFLGHATNLVQSLDASHRQYQEKYKQVEQYMSFHKLPADVRQRIHDYYEQRFQGKMFDEDSILGELSDPLKEEIVSYNCRGLVANMPLFANTDPHFVTVILTKLRFEVFQPGDLIIREGTLGRKMYFIQHGSVTVIPRGTKAITLNDGAYFGEICLLTQGRRTATVKADTYCRLYSLSVDSFNEVLEEHPLMRRAFESVAVDRLGRRSFPLPAGRMLSLTRAVVSGVARAPAAVSQGGVTAITRFNSTAQSAPKKTTFGPLADQDRIFTNLYGRHDWRLKGALKRGDWYKTKEILLKGVDWILNEVKVSGLRGRGGAGFPTGMKWSFMNKPSDGRPKYLVVNADEGEPGTCKDREIMRHDPHKLVEGCLVAGRAMGARAAYIYIRGEFYNESSNLQVAINEAYAAGLIGRNACGSGYDFDVFVVRGAGAYICGEETALIESIEGKQGKPRLKPPFPADVGVFGCPTTVANVETVSVAPTICRRGGSWFLGFGRERNSGTKLFNISGHVNTPCTVEEEMSIPLKDLIERHAGGSVCEEVLMDFDGLIQAQTGLGTAAVIVMDKSTDIIRAIARLIEFYKHESCGQCTPCREGVDWMNNMMWRFVKGDARAAEIDMIWELSKQIEGHTICALGDGAAWPVQGLIRHFRPNIHRGFISVDVSPCRTLHAAGVVSESISMEMLKIEQVIVGSERRSTSAEIKSEPAVVPLQSYQHESLQCFQCFHHLL
;
A
#
# COMPACT_ATOMS: atom_id res chain seq x y z
N MET A 1 -3.53 -51.35 -11.73
CA MET A 1 -3.24 -52.30 -12.81
C MET A 1 -1.77 -52.15 -13.21
N THR A 2 -1.00 -53.20 -12.95
CA THR A 2 0.18 -53.70 -13.69
C THR A 2 1.33 -52.74 -14.06
N SER A 3 2.38 -52.85 -13.25
CA SER A 3 3.82 -52.74 -13.52
C SER A 3 4.35 -53.68 -14.62
N LEU A 4 5.57 -53.39 -15.14
CA LEU A 4 6.73 -54.27 -15.48
C LEU A 4 7.47 -53.81 -16.79
N PRO A 5 8.73 -54.24 -17.12
CA PRO A 5 9.97 -54.38 -16.30
C PRO A 5 11.36 -54.33 -17.04
N ARG A 6 12.44 -54.62 -16.26
CA ARG A 6 13.77 -55.27 -16.57
C ARG A 6 14.90 -54.42 -17.19
N SER A 7 16.19 -54.60 -16.91
CA SER A 7 17.07 -55.73 -16.44
C SER A 7 18.09 -55.25 -15.36
N VAL A 8 18.61 -56.00 -14.36
CA VAL A 8 19.39 -57.27 -14.21
C VAL A 8 20.78 -57.27 -14.87
N ASP A 9 21.83 -57.27 -14.03
CA ASP A 9 23.05 -58.10 -14.16
C ASP A 9 23.81 -58.18 -12.81
N ASP A 10 24.74 -59.14 -12.71
CA ASP A 10 24.96 -60.07 -11.59
C ASP A 10 25.95 -59.71 -10.46
N GLN A 11 25.62 -60.31 -9.31
CA GLN A 11 26.39 -60.86 -8.17
C GLN A 11 27.94 -60.94 -8.21
N ARG A 12 28.58 -60.64 -7.05
CA ARG A 12 29.24 -61.63 -6.12
C ARG A 12 30.11 -60.97 -5.02
N GLY A 13 30.02 -61.51 -3.80
CA GLY A 13 31.16 -61.66 -2.88
C GLY A 13 31.07 -61.00 -1.49
N VAL A 14 30.75 -61.79 -0.47
CA VAL A 14 30.84 -61.47 0.97
C VAL A 14 32.10 -62.12 1.55
N SER A 15 32.89 -61.42 2.37
CA SER A 15 33.70 -62.01 3.45
C SER A 15 34.11 -61.00 4.54
N GLU A 16 33.75 -61.37 5.75
CA GLU A 16 34.08 -61.01 7.14
C GLU A 16 35.20 -60.00 7.51
N THR A 17 34.94 -59.29 8.62
CA THR A 17 35.75 -58.36 9.42
C THR A 17 36.94 -58.98 10.17
N PRO A 18 37.92 -58.17 10.66
CA PRO A 18 37.92 -57.88 12.12
C PRO A 18 38.41 -56.48 12.56
N ALA A 19 37.75 -55.99 13.62
CA ALA A 19 38.18 -55.22 14.81
C ALA A 19 39.18 -54.01 14.78
N LEU A 20 38.65 -52.89 15.28
CA LEU A 20 39.18 -51.83 16.19
C LEU A 20 40.61 -51.26 16.03
N LYS A 21 40.68 -49.92 15.91
CA LYS A 21 41.30 -49.01 16.91
C LYS A 21 40.94 -47.54 16.67
N THR A 22 40.49 -46.88 17.73
CA THR A 22 40.21 -45.45 17.89
C THR A 22 41.44 -44.69 18.39
N GLU A 23 41.71 -43.47 17.88
CA GLU A 23 42.40 -42.36 18.58
C GLU A 23 42.31 -41.03 17.77
N PRO A 24 42.58 -39.83 18.35
CA PRO A 24 41.64 -38.69 18.45
C PRO A 24 41.88 -37.53 17.44
N PRO A 25 40.95 -36.54 17.32
CA PRO A 25 41.15 -35.42 16.40
C PRO A 25 42.04 -34.33 17.01
N LYS A 26 43.12 -33.99 16.31
CA LYS A 26 43.95 -32.80 16.55
C LYS A 26 43.45 -31.62 15.72
N HIS A 27 43.26 -30.48 16.39
CA HIS A 27 43.02 -29.15 15.85
C HIS A 27 43.91 -28.79 14.65
N ARG A 28 43.33 -28.14 13.62
CA ARG A 28 44.08 -27.31 12.67
C ARG A 28 43.39 -25.97 12.40
N SER A 29 44.25 -24.96 12.44
CA SER A 29 44.06 -23.52 12.33
C SER A 29 43.38 -23.06 11.03
N TRP A 30 42.50 -22.06 11.15
CA TRP A 30 41.87 -21.34 10.04
C TRP A 30 42.79 -20.22 9.56
N SER A 31 43.60 -20.51 8.54
CA SER A 31 44.16 -19.50 7.66
C SER A 31 44.36 -20.13 6.29
N ASN A 32 43.42 -19.86 5.36
CA ASN A 32 43.53 -19.91 3.89
C ASN A 32 42.25 -20.46 3.25
N LEU A 33 41.40 -19.58 2.73
CA LEU A 33 40.48 -19.91 1.65
C LEU A 33 40.46 -18.75 0.65
N ARG A 34 41.24 -18.95 -0.44
CA ARG A 34 41.19 -18.17 -1.68
C ARG A 34 39.95 -18.60 -2.46
N PHE A 35 39.16 -17.64 -2.92
CA PHE A 35 38.11 -17.87 -3.91
C PHE A 35 38.72 -18.06 -5.31
N SER A 36 38.42 -19.19 -5.94
CA SER A 36 38.78 -19.51 -7.32
C SER A 36 37.74 -18.99 -8.31
N LYS A 37 38.24 -18.36 -9.38
CA LYS A 37 37.52 -17.94 -10.60
C LYS A 37 36.67 -19.06 -11.22
N TRP A 38 35.45 -18.70 -11.63
CA TRP A 38 34.75 -19.32 -12.76
C TRP A 38 34.57 -18.28 -13.86
N ARG A 39 34.90 -18.68 -15.09
CA ARG A 39 34.91 -17.87 -16.32
C ARG A 39 34.02 -18.58 -17.33
N GLY A 40 33.02 -17.90 -17.86
CA GLY A 40 32.21 -18.33 -19.01
C GLY A 40 31.80 -17.09 -19.79
N GLY A 41 32.24 -16.97 -21.04
CA GLY A 41 32.20 -15.73 -21.81
C GLY A 41 31.00 -15.59 -22.76
N SER A 42 30.74 -14.35 -23.15
CA SER A 42 30.22 -14.00 -24.47
C SER A 42 30.81 -12.64 -24.88
N GLN A 43 31.39 -12.61 -26.07
CA GLN A 43 32.12 -11.49 -26.65
C GLN A 43 31.15 -10.40 -27.15
N ARG A 44 31.39 -9.14 -26.77
CA ARG A 44 30.99 -7.97 -27.57
C ARG A 44 32.15 -6.99 -27.65
N THR A 45 32.42 -6.58 -28.87
CA THR A 45 33.51 -5.73 -29.35
C THR A 45 33.35 -4.28 -28.88
N SER A 46 34.46 -3.63 -28.51
CA SER A 46 34.52 -2.21 -28.11
C SER A 46 35.40 -1.42 -29.11
N PRO A 47 34.99 -0.24 -29.59
CA PRO A 47 35.90 0.75 -30.17
C PRO A 47 36.34 1.83 -29.14
N PRO A 48 37.37 2.65 -29.45
CA PRO A 48 38.52 2.89 -28.58
C PRO A 48 38.42 4.15 -27.70
N GLY A 49 39.15 4.13 -26.59
CA GLY A 49 39.24 5.24 -25.63
C GLY A 49 40.48 6.14 -25.78
N THR A 50 40.52 7.18 -24.96
CA THR A 50 41.69 7.90 -24.42
C THR A 50 41.25 8.66 -23.15
N PRO A 51 42.16 9.13 -22.26
CA PRO A 51 42.97 8.34 -21.35
C PRO A 51 42.73 8.73 -19.87
N SER A 52 42.86 7.77 -18.95
CA SER A 52 42.89 8.04 -17.50
C SER A 52 44.34 8.23 -17.01
N PRO A 53 44.66 9.25 -16.18
CA PRO A 53 45.99 9.41 -15.63
C PRO A 53 46.26 8.44 -14.48
N LYS A 54 47.53 8.02 -14.48
CA LYS A 54 48.22 7.05 -13.63
C LYS A 54 48.03 7.22 -12.12
N THR A 55 48.06 6.05 -11.49
CA THR A 55 48.25 5.74 -10.07
C THR A 55 49.45 6.44 -9.41
N GLU A 56 49.22 7.00 -8.22
CA GLU A 56 50.26 7.25 -7.21
C GLU A 56 49.83 6.75 -5.81
N LYS A 57 50.82 6.65 -4.92
CA LYS A 57 51.01 5.61 -3.90
C LYS A 57 50.05 5.64 -2.70
N ARG A 58 49.76 4.42 -2.22
CA ARG A 58 49.01 4.07 -1.01
C ARG A 58 49.87 4.36 0.23
N GLY A 59 49.66 5.50 0.87
CA GLY A 59 50.28 5.83 2.15
C GLY A 59 50.07 7.28 2.57
N ASP A 60 48.82 7.67 2.88
CA ASP A 60 48.49 8.80 3.80
C ASP A 60 46.96 9.03 3.92
N VAL A 61 46.17 7.97 4.11
CA VAL A 61 44.69 8.11 4.21
C VAL A 61 44.27 8.81 5.52
N THR A 62 45.01 8.61 6.61
CA THR A 62 44.70 9.22 7.93
C THR A 62 45.15 10.68 8.05
N LYS A 63 46.26 11.08 7.40
CA LYS A 63 46.69 12.49 7.38
C LYS A 63 45.87 13.35 6.43
N THR A 64 45.42 12.80 5.30
CA THR A 64 44.57 13.51 4.34
C THR A 64 43.16 13.72 4.88
N LEU A 65 42.61 12.77 5.66
CA LEU A 65 41.32 12.93 6.34
C LEU A 65 41.35 13.98 7.45
N LEU A 66 42.44 14.03 8.24
CA LEU A 66 42.62 15.07 9.27
C LEU A 66 42.96 16.44 8.69
N SER A 67 43.65 16.53 7.55
CA SER A 67 43.87 17.81 6.86
C SER A 67 42.61 18.32 6.17
N LEU A 68 41.80 17.43 5.56
CA LEU A 68 40.51 17.79 4.97
C LEU A 68 39.50 18.27 6.03
N VAL A 69 39.50 17.70 7.22
CA VAL A 69 38.66 18.19 8.33
C VAL A 69 39.15 19.54 8.88
N LYS A 70 40.44 19.84 8.77
CA LYS A 70 41.02 21.10 9.26
C LYS A 70 40.92 22.24 8.25
N THR A 71 41.15 22.00 6.96
CA THR A 71 41.00 23.03 5.91
C THR A 71 39.56 23.40 5.62
N HIS A 72 38.59 22.51 5.88
CA HIS A 72 37.17 22.81 5.68
C HIS A 72 36.55 23.67 6.79
N ASN A 73 37.28 23.89 7.90
CA ASN A 73 36.86 24.76 9.00
C ASN A 73 37.42 26.19 8.86
N ASP A 74 38.56 26.35 8.18
CA ASP A 74 39.20 27.67 8.02
C ASP A 74 38.62 28.48 6.83
N ASP A 75 38.11 27.81 5.77
CA ASP A 75 37.53 28.50 4.60
C ASP A 75 36.15 29.18 4.84
N TYR A 76 35.50 28.93 5.98
CA TYR A 76 34.22 29.56 6.35
C TYR A 76 34.36 30.73 7.34
N THR A 77 35.60 31.14 7.63
CA THR A 77 35.88 32.34 8.44
C THR A 77 36.29 33.56 7.60
N ALA A 78 36.31 33.43 6.27
CA ALA A 78 36.51 34.56 5.36
C ALA A 78 35.18 35.30 5.13
N ASP A 79 35.03 36.39 5.87
CA ASP A 79 34.02 37.44 5.69
C ASP A 79 34.07 37.99 4.24
N PRO A 80 33.05 37.76 3.37
CA PRO A 80 33.07 38.26 1.99
C PRO A 80 32.64 39.72 1.89
N ASP A 81 31.96 40.24 2.91
CA ASP A 81 31.40 41.58 2.93
C ASP A 81 31.77 42.22 4.26
N GLY A 82 32.88 42.96 4.31
CA GLY A 82 33.34 43.72 5.47
C GLY A 82 32.33 44.79 5.92
N LEU A 83 31.22 44.34 6.50
CA LEU A 83 30.05 45.12 6.86
C LEU A 83 29.45 44.60 8.18
N LEU A 84 30.30 44.41 9.17
CA LEU A 84 29.90 44.38 10.58
C LEU A 84 30.73 45.40 11.36
N ASP A 85 30.63 46.66 10.93
CA ASP A 85 30.86 47.79 11.80
C ASP A 85 29.67 47.83 12.79
N THR A 86 29.88 47.28 13.98
CA THR A 86 28.89 47.32 15.07
C THR A 86 28.98 48.66 15.79
N ASN A 87 28.68 49.73 15.06
CA ASN A 87 28.38 51.06 15.60
C ASN A 87 27.01 51.50 15.06
N VAL A 88 25.95 50.99 15.67
CA VAL A 88 24.64 51.65 15.61
C VAL A 88 24.46 52.34 16.95
N GLU A 89 24.61 53.66 16.90
CA GLU A 89 24.24 54.62 17.93
C GLU A 89 22.82 54.32 18.40
N SER A 90 22.69 54.00 19.68
CA SER A 90 21.41 54.05 20.39
C SER A 90 21.38 55.37 21.15
N GLU A 91 20.46 56.24 20.74
CA GLU A 91 20.09 57.42 21.52
C GLU A 91 19.43 56.98 22.84
N GLY A 92 20.04 57.39 23.96
CA GLY A 92 19.36 57.74 25.20
C GLY A 92 18.89 56.60 26.12
N GLY A 93 19.74 56.23 27.09
CA GLY A 93 19.34 55.48 28.27
C GLY A 93 20.52 55.09 29.16
N ASP A 94 20.80 55.90 30.18
CA ASP A 94 21.85 55.74 31.20
C ASP A 94 21.78 54.40 31.98
N ASP A 95 22.96 54.01 32.46
CA ASP A 95 23.28 53.16 33.63
C ASP A 95 23.06 51.62 33.56
N ASN A 96 24.12 50.91 33.14
CA ASN A 96 24.91 49.98 33.99
C ASN A 96 25.82 49.08 33.13
N ILE A 97 27.04 49.52 32.83
CA ILE A 97 28.09 48.61 32.37
C ILE A 97 28.63 47.90 33.62
N GLN A 98 28.09 46.72 33.90
CA GLN A 98 28.65 45.81 34.87
C GLN A 98 29.90 45.17 34.24
N GLU A 99 31.09 45.61 34.66
CA GLU A 99 32.36 44.94 34.33
C GLU A 99 32.26 43.46 34.71
N ASP A 100 32.16 42.58 33.71
CA ASP A 100 32.07 41.14 33.91
C ASP A 100 33.43 40.60 34.40
N GLN A 101 33.60 40.53 35.73
CA GLN A 101 34.76 39.99 36.48
C GLN A 101 34.96 38.47 36.29
N SER A 102 34.48 37.89 35.19
CA SER A 102 34.62 36.47 34.90
C SER A 102 36.06 36.12 34.47
N THR A 103 36.66 35.14 35.14
CA THR A 103 38.00 34.62 34.77
C THR A 103 38.00 34.05 33.35
N TYR A 104 39.14 34.09 32.65
CA TYR A 104 39.27 33.55 31.27
C TYR A 104 38.67 32.13 31.13
N PHE A 105 38.89 31.28 32.14
CA PHE A 105 38.33 29.93 32.20
C PHE A 105 36.79 29.92 32.29
N GLN A 106 36.18 30.81 33.07
CA GLN A 106 34.72 30.94 33.16
C GLN A 106 34.10 31.39 31.83
N ARG A 107 34.77 32.27 31.08
CA ARG A 107 34.32 32.69 29.74
C ARG A 107 34.39 31.54 28.73
N GLN A 108 35.50 30.81 28.71
CA GLN A 108 35.69 29.69 27.79
C GLN A 108 34.73 28.53 28.10
N PHE A 109 34.55 28.20 29.39
CA PHE A 109 33.61 27.16 29.79
C PHE A 109 32.15 27.58 29.57
N GLY A 110 31.79 28.84 29.85
CA GLY A 110 30.46 29.38 29.58
C GLY A 110 30.10 29.43 28.09
N ALA A 111 31.09 29.63 27.21
CA ALA A 111 30.90 29.54 25.76
C ALA A 111 30.60 28.11 25.31
N MET A 112 31.22 27.11 25.94
CA MET A 112 31.02 25.68 25.60
C MET A 112 29.61 25.18 25.93
N LEU A 113 28.89 25.85 26.84
CA LEU A 113 27.51 25.52 27.23
C LEU A 113 26.45 26.08 26.28
N GLN A 114 26.84 26.99 25.40
CA GLN A 114 25.97 27.61 24.40
C GLN A 114 26.02 26.81 23.09
N PRO A 115 25.01 26.93 22.21
CA PRO A 115 25.08 26.32 20.89
C PRO A 115 26.20 26.97 20.07
N GLY A 116 27.16 26.17 19.63
CA GLY A 116 28.22 26.61 18.72
C GLY A 116 27.69 26.84 17.30
N VAL A 117 28.36 27.71 16.54
CA VAL A 117 28.04 27.93 15.13
C VAL A 117 28.59 26.77 14.31
N ASN A 118 27.74 25.82 13.97
CA ASN A 118 28.06 24.65 13.16
C ASN A 118 26.93 24.34 12.15
N LYS A 119 27.18 23.44 11.19
CA LYS A 119 26.21 23.05 10.15
C LYS A 119 24.86 22.59 10.72
N PHE A 120 24.89 21.92 11.87
CA PHE A 120 23.68 21.47 12.56
C PHE A 120 22.87 22.65 13.12
N SER A 121 23.52 23.57 13.84
CA SER A 121 22.90 24.77 14.39
C SER A 121 22.30 25.67 13.31
N LEU A 122 22.95 25.79 12.14
CA LEU A 122 22.42 26.55 11.01
C LEU A 122 21.21 25.87 10.36
N ARG A 123 21.18 24.53 10.32
CA ARG A 123 19.98 23.79 9.89
C ARG A 123 18.83 23.95 10.87
N MET A 124 19.11 24.00 12.17
CA MET A 124 18.08 24.09 13.23
C MET A 124 17.54 25.51 13.42
N PHE A 125 18.42 26.51 13.44
CA PHE A 125 18.08 27.91 13.74
C PHE A 125 18.08 28.82 12.50
N GLY A 126 18.35 28.25 11.31
CA GLY A 126 18.26 28.90 10.00
C GLY A 126 19.44 29.82 9.65
N SER A 127 19.88 30.68 10.56
CA SER A 127 20.92 31.69 10.28
C SER A 127 21.86 31.95 11.45
N HIS A 128 23.01 32.56 11.17
CA HIS A 128 23.96 33.01 12.20
C HIS A 128 23.30 33.96 13.21
N LYS A 129 22.38 34.84 12.77
CA LYS A 129 21.61 35.71 13.66
C LYS A 129 20.66 34.93 14.57
N GLY A 130 20.05 33.86 14.04
CA GLY A 130 19.22 32.95 14.83
C GLY A 130 20.03 32.25 15.93
N VAL A 131 21.23 31.75 15.59
CA VAL A 131 22.14 31.16 16.57
C VAL A 131 22.58 32.20 17.61
N ALA A 132 22.93 33.42 17.20
CA ALA A 132 23.32 34.48 18.13
C ALA A 132 22.18 34.91 19.07
N ALA A 133 20.94 34.98 18.57
CA ALA A 133 19.76 35.23 19.39
C ALA A 133 19.55 34.12 20.42
N GLU A 134 19.77 32.86 20.04
CA GLU A 134 19.69 31.72 20.96
C GLU A 134 20.82 31.73 22.00
N GLN A 135 22.04 32.08 21.61
CA GLN A 135 23.15 32.29 22.54
C GLN A 135 22.83 33.41 23.55
N ALA A 136 22.23 34.51 23.11
CA ALA A 136 21.78 35.59 23.98
C ALA A 136 20.66 35.12 24.93
N ARG A 137 19.72 34.30 24.44
CA ARG A 137 18.66 33.69 25.26
C ARG A 137 19.24 32.80 26.36
N VAL A 138 20.22 31.96 26.06
CA VAL A 138 20.91 31.13 27.06
C VAL A 138 21.60 32.00 28.12
N LYS A 139 22.27 33.10 27.71
CA LYS A 139 22.91 34.03 28.64
C LYS A 139 21.93 34.78 29.55
N SER A 140 20.71 35.06 29.06
CA SER A 140 19.71 35.87 29.78
C SER A 140 19.24 35.27 31.12
N PHE A 141 19.36 33.96 31.31
CA PHE A 141 18.93 33.30 32.54
C PHE A 141 19.89 33.48 33.72
N GLY A 142 21.12 33.98 33.51
CA GLY A 142 22.09 34.28 34.57
C GLY A 142 22.57 33.09 35.41
N VAL A 143 22.11 31.89 35.09
CA VAL A 143 22.41 30.61 35.75
C VAL A 143 23.10 29.71 34.73
N TRP A 144 24.04 28.88 35.17
CA TRP A 144 24.72 27.89 34.34
C TRP A 144 23.69 26.85 33.81
N ILE A 145 23.20 27.08 32.58
CA ILE A 145 22.27 26.22 31.84
C ILE A 145 23.02 25.64 30.65
N ILE A 146 22.80 24.36 30.39
CA ILE A 146 23.43 23.62 29.31
C ILE A 146 22.43 23.56 28.16
N HIS A 147 22.77 24.17 27.03
CA HIS A 147 21.95 24.04 25.85
C HIS A 147 22.07 22.61 25.29
N PRO A 148 20.97 21.94 24.89
CA PRO A 148 21.00 20.54 24.44
C PRO A 148 21.90 20.31 23.19
N TYR A 149 22.04 21.34 22.35
CA TYR A 149 22.89 21.34 21.16
C TYR A 149 24.23 22.07 21.35
N SER A 150 24.71 22.18 22.60
CA SER A 150 26.03 22.74 22.91
C SER A 150 27.14 21.73 22.68
N ASP A 151 28.35 22.22 22.42
CA ASP A 151 29.53 21.36 22.26
C ASP A 151 29.86 20.63 23.58
N PHE A 152 29.65 21.28 24.73
CA PHE A 152 29.81 20.63 26.04
C PHE A 152 28.89 19.43 26.18
N ARG A 153 27.59 19.60 25.88
CA ARG A 153 26.63 18.51 25.99
C ARG A 153 26.99 17.36 25.05
N PHE A 154 27.37 17.67 23.82
CA PHE A 154 27.81 16.70 22.83
C PHE A 154 28.96 15.83 23.33
N TYR A 155 30.07 16.44 23.79
CA TYR A 155 31.22 15.68 24.30
C TYR A 155 30.90 14.93 25.59
N TRP A 156 30.11 15.52 26.49
CA TRP A 156 29.67 14.86 27.70
C TRP A 156 28.87 13.59 27.38
N ASP A 157 27.95 13.66 26.42
CA ASP A 157 27.16 12.52 25.98
C ASP A 157 28.02 11.42 25.35
N ILE A 158 29.09 11.75 24.61
CA ILE A 158 30.06 10.75 24.12
C ILE A 158 30.75 10.04 25.29
N VAL A 159 31.25 10.80 26.26
CA VAL A 159 31.93 10.24 27.44
C VAL A 159 30.99 9.34 28.21
N MET A 160 29.75 9.79 28.43
CA MET A 160 28.72 9.00 29.10
C MET A 160 28.34 7.76 28.28
N LEU A 161 28.23 7.85 26.95
CA LEU A 161 27.95 6.72 26.08
C LEU A 161 29.04 5.64 26.16
N LEU A 162 30.31 6.04 26.10
CA LEU A 162 31.45 5.12 26.22
C LEU A 162 31.50 4.49 27.62
N LEU A 163 31.31 5.29 28.66
CA LEU A 163 31.25 4.82 30.04
C LEU A 163 30.10 3.83 30.21
N MET A 164 28.92 4.14 29.68
CA MET A 164 27.72 3.32 29.73
C MET A 164 27.92 1.97 29.04
N MET A 165 28.39 1.97 27.79
CA MET A 165 28.71 0.76 27.05
C MET A 165 29.71 -0.11 27.80
N SER A 166 30.76 0.49 28.37
CA SER A 166 31.73 -0.22 29.19
C SER A 166 31.07 -0.85 30.43
N ASN A 167 30.21 -0.11 31.14
CA ASN A 167 29.52 -0.61 32.34
C ASN A 167 28.52 -1.74 32.01
N LEU A 168 27.74 -1.61 30.94
CA LEU A 168 26.74 -2.61 30.57
C LEU A 168 27.38 -3.96 30.16
N VAL A 169 28.65 -3.96 29.78
CA VAL A 169 29.43 -5.17 29.51
C VAL A 169 30.21 -5.64 30.74
N ILE A 170 30.89 -4.73 31.45
CA ILE A 170 31.77 -5.10 32.57
C ILE A 170 30.97 -5.53 33.81
N LEU A 171 29.82 -4.91 34.10
CA LEU A 171 29.09 -5.18 35.35
C LEU A 171 28.49 -6.60 35.40
N PRO A 172 27.67 -7.07 34.43
CA PRO A 172 27.15 -8.44 34.47
C PRO A 172 28.26 -9.49 34.50
N TRP A 173 29.31 -9.31 33.69
CA TRP A 173 30.47 -10.18 33.66
C TRP A 173 31.20 -10.22 35.01
N GLY A 174 31.49 -9.06 35.60
CA GLY A 174 32.18 -8.97 36.88
C GLY A 174 31.38 -9.54 38.06
N ILE A 175 30.07 -9.29 38.07
CA ILE A 175 29.17 -9.76 39.14
C ILE A 175 29.07 -11.29 39.16
N THR A 176 29.11 -11.92 37.97
CA THR A 176 28.82 -13.34 37.78
C THR A 176 30.05 -14.23 37.86
N PHE A 177 31.17 -13.84 37.25
CA PHE A 177 32.33 -14.71 37.10
C PHE A 177 33.47 -14.46 38.11
N PHE A 178 33.44 -13.36 38.88
CA PHE A 178 34.42 -13.09 39.94
C PHE A 178 33.83 -13.33 41.33
N GLU A 179 34.51 -14.17 42.10
CA GLU A 179 34.18 -14.47 43.50
C GLU A 179 34.56 -13.33 44.44
N ASP A 180 35.77 -12.77 44.30
CA ASP A 180 36.28 -11.65 45.09
C ASP A 180 36.11 -10.30 44.39
N GLN A 181 34.98 -9.64 44.65
CA GLN A 181 34.67 -8.31 44.11
C GLN A 181 35.25 -7.16 44.94
N ASN A 182 36.00 -7.45 46.00
CA ASN A 182 36.59 -6.43 46.87
C ASN A 182 38.02 -6.01 46.45
N THR A 183 38.42 -6.33 45.23
CA THR A 183 39.74 -5.93 44.72
C THR A 183 39.78 -4.41 44.50
N ALA A 184 40.92 -3.78 44.81
CA ALA A 184 41.09 -2.33 44.67
C ALA A 184 40.77 -1.80 43.26
N PRO A 185 41.13 -2.48 42.15
CA PRO A 185 40.77 -2.03 40.80
C PRO A 185 39.25 -2.03 40.53
N TRP A 186 38.51 -3.04 41.04
CA TRP A 186 37.07 -3.14 40.85
C TRP A 186 36.32 -2.04 41.60
N ILE A 187 36.68 -1.80 42.86
CA ILE A 187 36.11 -0.72 43.67
C ILE A 187 36.42 0.64 43.03
N THR A 188 37.65 0.86 42.58
CA THR A 188 38.04 2.12 41.92
C THR A 188 37.22 2.37 40.66
N PHE A 189 37.02 1.35 39.83
CA PHE A 189 36.19 1.44 38.63
C PHE A 189 34.73 1.81 38.97
N ASN A 190 34.11 1.12 39.93
CA ASN A 190 32.72 1.38 40.30
C ASN A 190 32.53 2.77 40.92
N VAL A 191 33.41 3.19 41.83
CA VAL A 191 33.32 4.52 42.45
C VAL A 191 33.50 5.62 41.40
N LEU A 192 34.47 5.47 40.49
CA LEU A 192 34.67 6.43 39.39
C LEU A 192 33.44 6.49 38.46
N SER A 193 32.90 5.33 38.10
CA SER A 193 31.70 5.20 37.27
C SER A 193 30.49 5.87 37.94
N ASP A 194 30.18 5.51 39.18
CA ASP A 194 29.04 6.04 39.94
C ASP A 194 29.16 7.56 40.16
N THR A 195 30.38 8.08 40.35
CA THR A 195 30.64 9.53 40.45
C THR A 195 30.27 10.25 39.14
N LEU A 196 30.67 9.73 37.99
CA LEU A 196 30.33 10.32 36.69
C LEU A 196 28.82 10.25 36.40
N PHE A 197 28.13 9.17 36.81
CA PHE A 197 26.67 9.08 36.68
C PHE A 197 25.92 10.05 37.61
N LEU A 198 26.47 10.34 38.79
CA LEU A 198 25.94 11.35 39.69
C LEU A 198 26.16 12.77 39.13
N MET A 199 27.31 13.03 38.50
CA MET A 199 27.53 14.28 37.77
C MET A 199 26.55 14.44 36.60
N ASP A 200 26.29 13.37 35.84
CA ASP A 200 25.31 13.37 34.76
C ASP A 200 23.88 13.67 35.26
N LEU A 201 23.49 13.10 36.41
CA LEU A 201 22.23 13.41 37.08
C LEU A 201 22.10 14.92 37.37
N VAL A 202 23.18 15.54 37.87
CA VAL A 202 23.21 16.99 38.14
C VAL A 202 23.12 17.80 36.84
N PHE A 203 23.83 17.39 35.80
CA PHE A 203 23.76 18.08 34.51
C PHE A 203 22.40 17.97 33.85
N ASN A 204 21.68 16.85 33.99
CA ASN A 204 20.32 16.70 33.46
C ASN A 204 19.31 17.68 34.07
N PHE A 205 19.53 18.15 35.31
CA PHE A 205 18.73 19.25 35.89
C PHE A 205 19.03 20.63 35.30
N ARG A 206 20.09 20.75 34.49
CA ARG A 206 20.53 21.98 33.83
C ARG A 206 20.46 21.91 32.31
N THR A 207 20.17 20.76 31.73
CA THR A 207 20.07 20.56 30.27
C THR A 207 18.69 20.99 29.77
N GLY A 208 18.67 21.84 28.73
CA GLY A 208 17.42 22.22 28.07
C GLY A 208 16.73 21.04 27.38
N ILE A 209 15.41 21.11 27.27
CA ILE A 209 14.58 20.03 26.69
C ILE A 209 14.12 20.47 25.29
N PRO A 210 14.45 19.70 24.23
CA PRO A 210 13.92 19.96 22.89
C PRO A 210 12.44 19.58 22.85
N GLY A 211 11.58 20.49 22.37
CA GLY A 211 10.15 20.23 22.08
C GLY A 211 9.89 19.92 20.61
N GLU A 212 8.66 19.52 20.28
CA GLU A 212 8.24 19.11 18.91
C GLU A 212 8.27 20.27 17.88
N ASP A 213 8.02 21.52 18.31
CA ASP A 213 7.87 22.69 17.41
C ASP A 213 9.12 23.61 17.37
N SER A 214 10.34 23.04 17.35
CA SER A 214 11.61 23.80 17.40
C SER A 214 11.79 24.71 18.63
N HIS A 215 10.87 24.67 19.59
CA HIS A 215 10.94 25.40 20.85
C HIS A 215 11.75 24.60 21.87
N ILE A 216 12.84 25.19 22.36
CA ILE A 216 13.71 24.58 23.38
C ILE A 216 13.40 25.21 24.74
N ILE A 217 12.97 24.37 25.68
CA ILE A 217 12.70 24.78 27.05
C ILE A 217 14.04 24.99 27.76
N LEU A 218 14.32 26.23 28.16
CA LEU A 218 15.51 26.60 28.93
C LEU A 218 15.19 27.06 30.37
N ASP A 219 13.93 27.26 30.75
CA ASP A 219 13.61 27.69 32.13
C ASP A 219 14.03 26.61 33.15
N PRO A 220 14.93 26.93 34.10
CA PRO A 220 15.36 25.98 35.14
C PRO A 220 14.22 25.42 36.00
N LYS A 221 13.11 26.14 36.18
CA LYS A 221 11.96 25.62 36.93
C LYS A 221 11.24 24.54 36.13
N GLU A 222 11.02 24.79 34.86
CA GLU A 222 10.32 23.89 33.95
C GLU A 222 11.14 22.62 33.68
N ILE A 223 12.45 22.76 33.42
CA ILE A 223 13.39 21.64 33.26
C ILE A 223 13.33 20.70 34.48
N ARG A 224 13.40 21.26 35.69
CA ARG A 224 13.37 20.47 36.93
C ARG A 224 12.05 19.72 37.11
N ILE A 225 10.91 20.38 36.92
CA ILE A 225 9.59 19.76 37.08
C ILE A 225 9.41 18.63 36.05
N HIS A 226 9.78 18.89 34.80
CA HIS A 226 9.68 17.92 33.73
C HIS A 226 10.57 16.69 33.99
N TYR A 227 11.82 16.91 34.41
CA TYR A 227 12.76 15.82 34.71
C TYR A 227 12.34 14.99 35.93
N LEU A 228 11.87 15.63 37.00
CA LEU A 228 11.35 14.95 38.20
C LEU A 228 10.14 14.06 37.91
N ARG A 229 9.27 14.49 36.98
CA ARG A 229 8.05 13.73 36.61
C ARG A 229 8.34 12.55 35.69
N THR A 230 9.44 12.59 34.93
CA THR A 230 9.72 11.62 33.87
C THR A 230 10.81 10.62 34.27
N TRP A 231 12.07 11.02 34.19
CA TRP A 231 13.22 10.10 34.20
C TRP A 231 14.02 10.10 35.50
N PHE A 232 13.81 11.09 36.37
CA PHE A 232 14.61 11.25 37.59
C PHE A 232 14.67 10.00 38.47
N LEU A 233 13.55 9.31 38.69
CA LEU A 233 13.53 8.15 39.61
C LEU A 233 14.45 7.03 39.13
N VAL A 234 14.38 6.69 37.85
CA VAL A 234 15.21 5.63 37.24
C VAL A 234 16.67 6.05 37.22
N ASP A 235 16.94 7.33 36.91
CA ASP A 235 18.28 7.89 36.88
C ASP A 235 18.92 7.93 38.28
N PHE A 236 18.16 8.29 39.31
CA PHE A 236 18.61 8.33 40.69
C PHE A 236 18.97 6.93 41.21
N VAL A 237 18.06 5.96 41.08
CA VAL A 237 18.27 4.58 41.53
C VAL A 237 19.49 3.95 40.82
N SER A 238 19.69 4.27 39.54
CA SER A 238 20.79 3.72 38.76
C SER A 238 22.14 4.41 39.01
N SER A 239 22.18 5.58 39.64
CA SER A 239 23.43 6.33 39.93
C SER A 239 23.99 6.04 41.32
N ILE A 240 23.16 5.58 42.25
CA ILE A 240 23.57 5.38 43.64
C ILE A 240 24.24 4.01 43.82
N PRO A 241 25.38 3.95 44.55
CA PRO A 241 26.02 2.70 44.94
C PRO A 241 25.24 1.98 46.06
N VAL A 242 24.04 1.46 45.76
CA VAL A 242 23.16 0.80 46.75
C VAL A 242 23.82 -0.41 47.39
N ASP A 243 24.65 -1.13 46.64
CA ASP A 243 25.43 -2.29 47.10
C ASP A 243 26.47 -1.90 48.17
N TYR A 244 27.26 -0.85 47.95
CA TYR A 244 28.24 -0.38 48.92
C TYR A 244 27.59 0.27 50.16
N ILE A 245 26.50 1.02 49.98
CA ILE A 245 25.75 1.59 51.11
C ILE A 245 25.20 0.47 52.00
N PHE A 246 24.59 -0.56 51.40
CA PHE A 246 24.08 -1.70 52.14
C PHE A 246 25.21 -2.48 52.84
N LEU A 247 26.36 -2.65 52.19
CA LEU A 247 27.54 -3.28 52.78
C LEU A 247 28.03 -2.51 54.01
N ILE A 248 28.06 -1.17 53.96
CA ILE A 248 28.48 -0.31 55.08
C ILE A 248 27.50 -0.40 56.25
N VAL A 249 26.19 -0.33 55.97
CA VAL A 249 25.13 -0.48 57.00
C VAL A 249 25.18 -1.87 57.64
N ASP A 250 25.45 -2.91 56.87
CA ASP A 250 25.64 -4.27 57.39
C ASP A 250 26.92 -4.40 58.23
N LEU A 251 28.04 -3.80 57.80
CA LEU A 251 29.30 -3.73 58.55
C LEU A 251 29.12 -3.07 59.93
N GLU A 252 28.30 -2.03 60.00
CA GLU A 252 27.95 -1.36 61.26
C GLU A 252 27.11 -2.28 62.16
N SER A 253 26.15 -3.02 61.60
CA SER A 253 25.36 -4.02 62.34
C SER A 253 26.16 -5.26 62.79
N ARG A 254 27.29 -5.57 62.13
CA ARG A 254 28.18 -6.70 62.48
C ARG A 254 29.02 -6.46 63.73
N TYR A 255 29.09 -5.22 64.22
CA TYR A 255 29.75 -4.89 65.48
C TYR A 255 28.93 -5.35 66.71
N GLU A 256 27.63 -5.66 66.55
CA GLU A 256 26.71 -5.93 67.66
C GLU A 256 26.23 -7.40 67.84
N SER A 257 26.62 -8.38 67.00
CA SER A 257 26.03 -9.76 67.04
C SER A 257 27.02 -10.96 67.02
N SER A 258 26.59 -12.09 67.63
CA SER A 258 27.38 -13.29 68.00
C SER A 258 27.63 -14.35 66.90
N ASP A 259 28.67 -15.18 67.11
CA ASP A 259 29.51 -15.82 66.06
C ASP A 259 28.92 -16.94 65.18
N VAL A 260 27.77 -17.56 65.49
CA VAL A 260 27.25 -18.72 64.71
C VAL A 260 26.17 -18.33 63.70
N TYR A 261 25.42 -17.25 63.95
CA TYR A 261 24.51 -16.65 62.98
C TYR A 261 25.26 -15.85 61.89
N ARG A 262 26.60 -15.76 61.98
CA ARG A 262 27.48 -14.94 61.15
C ARG A 262 27.71 -15.49 59.74
N THR A 263 27.81 -16.80 59.54
CA THR A 263 28.28 -17.39 58.26
C THR A 263 27.16 -17.63 57.24
N ALA A 264 26.04 -18.26 57.62
CA ALA A 264 24.91 -18.52 56.72
C ALA A 264 24.09 -17.24 56.37
N ARG A 265 24.12 -16.23 57.26
CA ARG A 265 23.55 -14.90 56.99
C ARG A 265 24.47 -14.09 56.08
N ALA A 266 25.79 -14.14 56.29
CA ALA A 266 26.75 -13.46 55.42
C ALA A 266 26.72 -13.96 53.97
N LEU A 267 26.61 -15.27 53.74
CA LEU A 267 26.49 -15.84 52.38
C LEU A 267 25.22 -15.36 51.65
N ARG A 268 24.07 -15.33 52.34
CA ARG A 268 22.81 -14.79 51.79
C ARG A 268 22.89 -13.29 51.52
N ILE A 269 23.56 -12.54 52.38
CA ILE A 269 23.79 -11.10 52.22
C ILE A 269 24.68 -10.81 51.00
N VAL A 270 25.76 -11.56 50.81
CA VAL A 270 26.65 -11.42 49.63
C VAL A 270 25.89 -11.72 48.32
N ARG A 271 24.98 -12.71 48.33
CA ARG A 271 24.10 -12.97 47.18
C ARG A 271 23.11 -11.83 46.93
N PHE A 272 22.56 -11.24 47.99
CA PHE A 272 21.62 -10.12 47.89
C PHE A 272 22.30 -8.82 47.40
N THR A 273 23.53 -8.54 47.83
CA THR A 273 24.31 -7.38 47.33
C THR A 273 24.64 -7.51 45.84
N LYS A 274 24.84 -8.75 45.34
CA LYS A 274 25.01 -9.01 43.89
C LYS A 274 23.74 -8.74 43.07
N ILE A 275 22.54 -8.90 43.67
CA ILE A 275 21.27 -8.56 43.00
C ILE A 275 21.05 -7.04 43.00
N LEU A 276 21.37 -6.37 44.11
CA LEU A 276 21.25 -4.91 44.21
C LEU A 276 22.19 -4.17 43.24
N SER A 277 23.39 -4.71 42.99
CA SER A 277 24.32 -4.12 42.03
C SER A 277 23.82 -4.19 40.58
N LEU A 278 22.87 -5.08 40.25
CA LEU A 278 22.19 -5.13 38.95
C LEU A 278 21.22 -3.96 38.72
N LEU A 279 20.85 -3.20 39.76
CA LEU A 279 20.08 -1.95 39.58
C LEU A 279 20.84 -0.94 38.71
N ARG A 280 22.17 -1.03 38.63
CA ARG A 280 23.00 -0.28 37.68
C ARG A 280 22.68 -0.61 36.21
N LEU A 281 21.99 -1.69 35.88
CA LEU A 281 21.54 -1.99 34.50
C LEU A 281 20.37 -1.11 34.04
N LEU A 282 19.64 -0.47 34.96
CA LEU A 282 18.60 0.52 34.62
C LEU A 282 19.17 1.73 33.87
N ARG A 283 20.50 1.89 33.87
CA ARG A 283 21.26 2.83 33.03
C ARG A 283 20.99 2.61 31.53
N LEU A 284 20.55 1.42 31.10
CA LEU A 284 20.11 1.16 29.72
C LEU A 284 19.05 2.17 29.25
N SER A 285 18.18 2.64 30.14
CA SER A 285 17.18 3.66 29.79
C SER A 285 17.83 4.95 29.29
N ARG A 286 18.97 5.36 29.85
CA ARG A 286 19.75 6.53 29.40
C ARG A 286 20.41 6.27 28.05
N LEU A 287 20.96 5.06 27.86
CA LEU A 287 21.60 4.66 26.61
C LEU A 287 20.62 4.80 25.44
N ILE A 288 19.39 4.30 25.59
CA ILE A 288 18.36 4.37 24.55
C ILE A 288 18.05 5.83 24.19
N ARG A 289 17.89 6.70 25.20
CA ARG A 289 17.63 8.14 24.98
C ARG A 289 18.78 8.82 24.24
N TYR A 290 20.02 8.53 24.62
CA TYR A 290 21.19 9.06 23.95
C TYR A 290 21.25 8.56 22.51
N ILE A 291 21.15 7.25 22.25
CA ILE A 291 21.17 6.72 20.88
C ILE A 291 20.07 7.35 20.02
N HIS A 292 18.86 7.56 20.55
CA HIS A 292 17.77 8.18 19.80
C HIS A 292 18.05 9.66 19.46
N GLN A 293 18.47 10.45 20.45
CA GLN A 293 18.85 11.86 20.24
C GLN A 293 20.02 11.99 19.26
N TRP A 294 20.97 11.05 19.32
CA TRP A 294 22.09 10.98 18.38
C TRP A 294 21.63 10.54 16.99
N GLU A 295 20.72 9.57 16.86
CA GLU A 295 20.13 9.17 15.57
C GLU A 295 19.47 10.38 14.90
N GLU A 296 18.70 11.19 15.62
CA GLU A 296 18.09 12.43 15.10
C GLU A 296 19.14 13.44 14.63
N ILE A 297 20.17 13.71 15.44
CA ILE A 297 21.24 14.67 15.08
C ILE A 297 22.02 14.18 13.85
N PHE A 298 22.38 12.90 13.81
CA PHE A 298 23.09 12.28 12.68
C PHE A 298 22.25 12.29 11.40
N HIS A 299 20.96 11.96 11.50
CA HIS A 299 20.01 12.09 10.39
C HIS A 299 19.97 13.51 9.83
N MET A 300 20.00 14.51 10.71
CA MET A 300 20.01 15.91 10.33
C MET A 300 21.34 16.43 9.83
N THR A 301 22.46 15.68 9.93
CA THR A 301 23.80 16.13 9.49
C THR A 301 24.39 15.32 8.34
N TYR A 302 24.15 14.01 8.33
CA TYR A 302 24.74 13.07 7.39
C TYR A 302 23.62 12.30 6.68
N ASP A 303 23.47 12.58 5.39
CA ASP A 303 22.51 11.94 4.48
C ASP A 303 22.89 10.46 4.16
N LEU A 304 23.77 9.87 4.97
CA LEU A 304 24.28 8.52 4.75
C LEU A 304 23.31 7.49 5.34
N ALA A 305 22.61 6.80 4.43
CA ALA A 305 21.85 5.57 4.61
C ALA A 305 21.43 5.26 6.07
N SER A 306 20.38 5.93 6.54
CA SER A 306 19.68 5.59 7.80
C SER A 306 19.53 4.09 8.03
N ALA A 307 19.27 3.32 6.97
CA ALA A 307 19.17 1.86 7.01
C ALA A 307 20.46 1.18 7.53
N VAL A 308 21.64 1.69 7.18
CA VAL A 308 22.94 1.19 7.65
C VAL A 308 23.18 1.51 9.13
N VAL A 309 22.83 2.71 9.58
CA VAL A 309 22.95 3.08 11.00
C VAL A 309 22.02 2.21 11.85
N ARG A 310 20.78 2.00 11.40
CA ARG A 310 19.79 1.16 12.10
C ARG A 310 20.23 -0.29 12.22
N ILE A 311 20.80 -0.88 11.16
CA ILE A 311 21.27 -2.27 11.25
C ILE A 311 22.48 -2.41 12.17
N VAL A 312 23.40 -1.44 12.18
CA VAL A 312 24.55 -1.43 13.11
C VAL A 312 24.08 -1.31 14.56
N ASN A 313 23.13 -0.41 14.84
CA ASN A 313 22.54 -0.26 16.17
C ASN A 313 21.85 -1.54 16.64
N LEU A 314 21.10 -2.20 15.76
CA LEU A 314 20.44 -3.46 16.08
C LEU A 314 21.46 -4.58 16.36
N ILE A 315 22.51 -4.71 15.55
CA ILE A 315 23.59 -5.68 15.80
C ILE A 315 24.24 -5.41 17.16
N GLY A 316 24.51 -4.15 17.50
CA GLY A 316 25.05 -3.76 18.81
C GLY A 316 24.13 -4.19 19.96
N MET A 317 22.83 -3.93 19.85
CA MET A 317 21.85 -4.34 20.85
C MET A 317 21.73 -5.86 20.97
N MET A 318 21.75 -6.58 19.86
CA MET A 318 21.76 -8.05 19.86
C MET A 318 22.99 -8.62 20.56
N LEU A 319 24.18 -8.09 20.29
CA LEU A 319 25.40 -8.53 20.97
C LEU A 319 25.34 -8.27 22.48
N LEU A 320 24.78 -7.12 22.90
CA LEU A 320 24.61 -6.79 24.30
C LEU A 320 23.60 -7.72 25.01
N LEU A 321 22.45 -7.99 24.38
CA LEU A 321 21.46 -8.93 24.89
C LEU A 321 22.01 -10.36 24.96
N CYS A 322 22.81 -10.77 23.98
CA CYS A 322 23.52 -12.05 23.97
C CYS A 322 24.43 -12.19 25.18
N HIS A 323 25.20 -11.12 25.43
CA HIS A 323 26.11 -11.04 26.56
C HIS A 323 25.37 -11.13 27.90
N TRP A 324 24.25 -10.41 28.06
CA TRP A 324 23.44 -10.45 29.28
C TRP A 324 22.78 -11.79 29.51
N ASP A 325 22.24 -12.39 28.46
CA ASP A 325 21.63 -13.71 28.51
C ASP A 325 22.67 -14.79 28.87
N GLY A 326 23.90 -14.69 28.33
CA GLY A 326 25.02 -15.54 28.72
C GLY A 326 25.43 -15.34 30.19
N CYS A 327 25.48 -14.10 30.68
CA CYS A 327 25.76 -13.85 32.09
C CYS A 327 24.63 -14.38 32.99
N LEU A 328 23.37 -14.18 32.61
CA LEU A 328 22.19 -14.61 33.37
C LEU A 328 22.09 -16.14 33.48
N THR A 329 22.32 -16.85 32.37
CA THR A 329 22.29 -18.32 32.31
C THR A 329 23.37 -18.97 33.18
N PHE A 330 24.49 -18.29 33.45
CA PHE A 330 25.49 -18.73 34.43
C PHE A 330 25.18 -18.23 35.86
N MET A 331 24.68 -17.01 36.00
CA MET A 331 24.39 -16.37 37.28
C MET A 331 23.39 -17.15 38.13
N VAL A 332 22.31 -17.64 37.52
CA VAL A 332 21.23 -18.31 38.26
C VAL A 332 21.72 -19.62 38.89
N PRO A 333 22.41 -20.53 38.16
CA PRO A 333 23.07 -21.68 38.79
C PRO A 333 24.07 -21.29 39.89
N MET A 334 24.85 -20.23 39.71
CA MET A 334 25.79 -19.73 40.72
C MET A 334 25.05 -19.29 42.01
N LEU A 335 23.90 -18.63 41.92
CA LEU A 335 23.11 -18.23 43.08
C LEU A 335 22.48 -19.42 43.84
N GLN A 336 22.31 -20.55 43.15
CA GLN A 336 21.76 -21.81 43.66
C GLN A 336 22.83 -22.79 44.14
N ASP A 337 24.10 -22.37 44.22
CA ASP A 337 25.24 -23.23 44.58
C ASP A 337 25.44 -24.42 43.63
N PHE A 338 25.22 -24.21 42.33
CA PHE A 338 25.44 -25.18 41.25
C PHE A 338 24.78 -26.55 41.51
N PRO A 339 23.44 -26.65 41.41
CA PRO A 339 22.75 -27.90 41.66
C PRO A 339 23.13 -28.98 40.62
N PRO A 340 23.06 -30.28 40.96
CA PRO A 340 23.62 -31.35 40.13
C PRO A 340 22.94 -31.53 38.77
N ASP A 341 21.72 -31.00 38.62
CA ASP A 341 20.92 -31.02 37.40
C ASP A 341 21.19 -29.83 36.47
N CYS A 342 21.98 -28.83 36.90
CA CYS A 342 22.31 -27.68 36.07
C CYS A 342 23.39 -27.97 35.00
N TRP A 343 23.36 -27.20 33.92
CA TRP A 343 24.30 -27.35 32.81
C TRP A 343 25.78 -27.19 33.21
N VAL A 344 26.10 -26.33 34.20
CA VAL A 344 27.48 -26.08 34.65
C VAL A 344 28.06 -27.32 35.33
N TYR A 345 27.26 -27.98 36.18
CA TYR A 345 27.66 -29.19 36.90
C TYR A 345 27.81 -30.37 35.94
N LYS A 346 26.83 -30.56 35.04
CA LYS A 346 26.84 -31.65 34.04
C LYS A 346 28.02 -31.59 33.08
N ASN A 347 28.42 -30.39 32.70
CA ASN A 347 29.57 -30.21 31.82
C ASN A 347 30.91 -30.21 32.57
N ASN A 348 30.93 -30.49 33.89
CA ASN A 348 32.11 -30.45 34.74
C ASN A 348 32.85 -29.09 34.72
N MET A 349 32.09 -27.99 34.65
CA MET A 349 32.65 -26.64 34.50
C MET A 349 32.58 -25.78 35.77
N VAL A 350 32.18 -26.32 36.91
CA VAL A 350 32.10 -25.58 38.19
C VAL A 350 33.46 -25.01 38.59
N ASN A 351 34.53 -25.80 38.45
CA ASN A 351 35.91 -25.40 38.79
C ASN A 351 36.74 -24.97 37.56
N ALA A 352 36.09 -24.76 36.41
CA ALA A 352 36.77 -24.29 35.21
C ALA A 352 37.17 -22.81 35.37
N THR A 353 38.16 -22.37 34.59
CA THR A 353 38.53 -20.95 34.55
C THR A 353 37.39 -20.10 34.03
N TRP A 354 37.24 -18.88 34.57
CA TRP A 354 36.14 -17.97 34.25
C TRP A 354 35.97 -17.71 32.75
N HIS A 355 37.06 -17.69 31.97
CA HIS A 355 36.99 -17.44 30.53
C HIS A 355 36.35 -18.62 29.77
N ILE A 356 36.51 -19.85 30.25
CA ILE A 356 35.84 -21.04 29.67
C ILE A 356 34.35 -21.00 30.01
N GLN A 357 34.03 -20.73 31.29
CA GLN A 357 32.64 -20.61 31.75
C GLN A 357 31.88 -19.52 30.99
N TYR A 358 32.47 -18.32 30.88
CA TYR A 358 31.89 -17.20 30.15
C TYR A 358 31.73 -17.50 28.65
N SER A 359 32.77 -18.05 28.01
CA SER A 359 32.71 -18.36 26.58
C SER A 359 31.63 -19.40 26.26
N TYR A 360 31.46 -20.39 27.13
CA TYR A 360 30.43 -21.41 26.95
C TYR A 360 29.01 -20.86 27.22
N ALA A 361 28.85 -20.05 28.27
CA ALA A 361 27.56 -19.42 28.55
C ALA A 361 27.14 -18.46 27.41
N LEU A 362 28.09 -17.67 26.88
CA LEU A 362 27.87 -16.82 25.71
C LEU A 362 27.54 -17.63 24.46
N PHE A 363 28.20 -18.78 24.27
CA PHE A 363 27.90 -19.70 23.16
C PHE A 363 26.45 -20.20 23.24
N MET A 364 25.97 -20.62 24.42
CA MET A 364 24.59 -21.06 24.59
C MET A 364 23.57 -19.93 24.35
N ALA A 365 23.82 -18.74 24.90
CA ALA A 365 22.97 -17.58 24.66
C ALA A 365 22.91 -17.21 23.16
N MET A 366 24.06 -17.24 22.49
CA MET A 366 24.15 -16.97 21.05
C MET A 366 23.42 -18.04 20.23
N SER A 367 23.53 -19.31 20.61
CA SER A 367 22.87 -20.40 19.89
C SER A 367 21.35 -20.38 20.08
N HIS A 368 20.83 -19.91 21.22
CA HIS A 368 19.41 -19.60 21.38
C HIS A 368 18.99 -18.39 20.54
N MET A 369 19.81 -17.33 20.51
CA MET A 369 19.49 -16.12 19.75
C MET A 369 19.48 -16.32 18.23
N LEU A 370 20.41 -17.11 17.71
CA LEU A 370 20.49 -17.43 16.28
C LEU A 370 19.69 -18.68 15.90
N CYS A 371 18.84 -19.19 16.81
CA CYS A 371 17.96 -20.33 16.59
C CYS A 371 18.69 -21.64 16.18
N ILE A 372 19.87 -21.90 16.75
CA ILE A 372 20.70 -23.09 16.47
C ILE A 372 20.38 -24.26 17.43
N GLY A 373 20.32 -24.03 18.76
CA GLY A 373 20.07 -25.08 19.76
C GLY A 373 20.95 -25.04 21.01
N TYR A 374 20.71 -25.96 21.97
CA TYR A 374 20.82 -25.71 23.42
C TYR A 374 22.22 -25.71 24.09
N GLY A 375 23.27 -26.19 23.44
CA GLY A 375 24.58 -26.42 24.07
C GLY A 375 25.01 -27.89 23.94
N ALA A 376 25.65 -28.46 24.96
CA ALA A 376 26.04 -29.88 24.96
C ALA A 376 24.85 -30.82 25.20
N HIS A 377 23.90 -30.41 26.03
CA HIS A 377 22.75 -31.19 26.44
C HIS A 377 21.50 -30.29 26.52
N PRO A 378 20.29 -30.84 26.31
CA PRO A 378 19.06 -30.11 26.59
C PRO A 378 18.93 -29.80 28.08
N PRO A 379 18.27 -28.68 28.47
CA PRO A 379 18.06 -28.35 29.87
C PRO A 379 17.16 -29.38 30.55
N GLU A 380 17.56 -29.86 31.73
CA GLU A 380 16.78 -30.81 32.53
C GLU A 380 16.28 -30.18 33.84
N GLY A 381 17.12 -29.38 34.51
CA GLY A 381 16.70 -28.63 35.68
C GLY A 381 15.62 -27.61 35.32
N MET A 382 14.56 -27.52 36.12
CA MET A 382 13.42 -26.64 35.85
C MET A 382 13.83 -25.17 35.70
N THR A 383 14.87 -24.75 36.42
CA THR A 383 15.46 -23.41 36.33
C THR A 383 16.12 -23.17 34.98
N ASP A 384 16.95 -24.11 34.51
CA ASP A 384 17.61 -24.05 33.20
C ASP A 384 16.58 -24.11 32.05
N VAL A 385 15.50 -24.87 32.20
CA VAL A 385 14.41 -24.93 31.21
C VAL A 385 13.75 -23.57 31.04
N TRP A 386 13.35 -22.91 32.13
CA TRP A 386 12.72 -21.59 32.05
C TRP A 386 13.66 -20.52 31.51
N LEU A 387 14.93 -20.51 31.93
CA LEU A 387 15.94 -19.60 31.40
C LEU A 387 16.16 -19.80 29.90
N THR A 388 16.25 -21.05 29.46
CA THR A 388 16.38 -21.41 28.05
C THR A 388 15.15 -20.95 27.25
N MET A 389 13.93 -21.16 27.76
CA MET A 389 12.71 -20.70 27.08
C MET A 389 12.68 -19.17 26.94
N ILE A 390 13.06 -18.42 27.97
CA ILE A 390 13.13 -16.95 27.92
C ILE A 390 14.18 -16.50 26.90
N SER A 391 15.38 -17.09 26.97
CA SER A 391 16.47 -16.85 26.02
C SER A 391 16.05 -17.10 24.57
N MET A 392 15.33 -18.20 24.29
CA MET A 392 14.80 -18.50 22.96
C MET A 392 13.77 -17.47 22.48
N VAL A 393 12.87 -17.00 23.34
CA VAL A 393 11.84 -15.99 22.97
C VAL A 393 12.50 -14.65 22.66
N VAL A 394 13.40 -14.18 23.53
CA VAL A 394 14.16 -12.94 23.32
C VAL A 394 15.00 -13.05 22.05
N GLY A 395 15.68 -14.19 21.89
CA GLY A 395 16.51 -14.54 20.75
C GLY A 395 15.78 -14.51 19.41
N ALA A 396 14.68 -15.26 19.30
CA ALA A 396 13.85 -15.32 18.10
C ALA A 396 13.28 -13.95 17.72
N THR A 397 12.88 -13.14 18.71
CA THR A 397 12.38 -11.78 18.49
C THR A 397 13.47 -10.88 17.91
N CYS A 398 14.67 -10.92 18.50
CA CYS A 398 15.83 -10.15 18.02
C CYS A 398 16.25 -10.56 16.60
N TYR A 399 16.27 -11.86 16.33
CA TYR A 399 16.62 -12.38 15.00
C TYR A 399 15.56 -12.01 13.94
N ALA A 400 14.27 -12.03 14.28
CA ALA A 400 13.21 -11.56 13.38
C ALA A 400 13.35 -10.07 13.04
N MET A 401 13.65 -9.23 14.03
CA MET A 401 13.93 -7.81 13.79
C MET A 401 15.15 -7.63 12.88
N PHE A 402 16.22 -8.41 13.09
CA PHE A 402 17.41 -8.37 12.25
C PHE A 402 17.09 -8.70 10.79
N LEU A 403 16.33 -9.76 10.54
CA LEU A 403 15.88 -10.12 9.20
C LEU A 403 15.03 -9.02 8.54
N GLY A 404 14.15 -8.36 9.31
CA GLY A 404 13.37 -7.22 8.82
C GLY A 404 14.26 -6.04 8.39
N HIS A 405 15.20 -5.63 9.24
CA HIS A 405 16.12 -4.54 8.93
C HIS A 405 17.09 -4.86 7.78
N ALA A 406 17.61 -6.10 7.72
CA ALA A 406 18.45 -6.55 6.62
C ALA A 406 17.69 -6.52 5.28
N THR A 407 16.42 -6.94 5.29
CA THR A 407 15.57 -6.89 4.09
C THR A 407 15.36 -5.45 3.62
N ASN A 408 15.04 -4.53 4.54
CA ASN A 408 14.88 -3.11 4.21
C ASN A 408 16.17 -2.49 3.65
N LEU A 409 17.33 -2.81 4.23
CA LEU A 409 18.62 -2.35 3.71
C LEU A 409 18.84 -2.82 2.27
N VAL A 410 18.66 -4.11 2.00
CA VAL A 410 18.81 -4.68 0.65
C VAL A 410 17.85 -4.01 -0.35
N GLN A 411 16.62 -3.74 0.06
CA GLN A 411 15.64 -3.03 -0.79
C GLN A 411 16.05 -1.58 -1.08
N SER A 412 16.69 -0.90 -0.12
CA SER A 412 17.07 0.52 -0.24
C SER A 412 18.34 0.75 -1.07
N LEU A 413 19.28 -0.22 -1.10
CA LEU A 413 20.59 -0.05 -1.76
C LEU A 413 20.50 0.16 -3.27
N ASP A 414 19.43 -0.29 -3.93
CA ASP A 414 19.30 -0.24 -5.38
C ASP A 414 17.96 0.34 -5.86
N ALA A 415 17.46 1.37 -5.17
CA ALA A 415 16.17 1.98 -5.44
C ALA A 415 16.03 2.47 -6.90
N SER A 416 17.03 3.18 -7.45
CA SER A 416 16.95 3.75 -8.80
C SER A 416 16.97 2.69 -9.91
N HIS A 417 17.73 1.60 -9.73
CA HIS A 417 17.76 0.52 -10.71
C HIS A 417 16.51 -0.34 -10.62
N ARG A 418 16.01 -0.60 -9.41
CA ARG A 418 14.74 -1.28 -9.20
C ARG A 418 13.57 -0.52 -9.85
N GLN A 419 13.50 0.79 -9.68
CA GLN A 419 12.50 1.63 -10.36
C GLN A 419 12.58 1.52 -11.88
N TYR A 420 13.80 1.54 -12.44
CA TYR A 420 14.01 1.30 -13.88
C TYR A 420 13.49 -0.09 -14.30
N GLN A 421 13.86 -1.15 -13.58
CA GLN A 421 13.40 -2.52 -13.89
C GLN A 421 11.88 -2.68 -13.79
N GLU A 422 11.26 -2.10 -12.76
CA GLU A 422 9.80 -2.14 -12.58
C GLU A 422 9.10 -1.41 -13.71
N LYS A 423 9.57 -0.21 -14.08
CA LYS A 423 9.02 0.52 -15.23
C LYS A 423 9.22 -0.24 -16.53
N TYR A 424 10.40 -0.80 -16.76
CA TYR A 424 10.69 -1.55 -17.97
C TYR A 424 9.84 -2.82 -18.07
N LYS A 425 9.58 -3.52 -16.96
CA LYS A 425 8.63 -4.64 -16.92
C LYS A 425 7.21 -4.21 -17.32
N GLN A 426 6.75 -3.04 -16.90
CA GLN A 426 5.45 -2.51 -17.35
C GLN A 426 5.45 -2.27 -18.87
N VAL A 427 6.57 -1.79 -19.44
CA VAL A 427 6.74 -1.62 -20.88
C VAL A 427 6.71 -2.97 -21.59
N GLU A 428 7.42 -3.99 -21.08
CA GLU A 428 7.37 -5.35 -21.64
C GLU A 428 5.97 -5.96 -21.61
N GLN A 429 5.25 -5.79 -20.49
CA GLN A 429 3.86 -6.21 -20.36
C GLN A 429 2.97 -5.50 -21.38
N TYR A 430 3.16 -4.19 -21.59
CA TYR A 430 2.46 -3.41 -22.61
C TYR A 430 2.75 -3.94 -24.03
N MET A 431 4.02 -4.19 -24.35
CA MET A 431 4.42 -4.75 -25.65
C MET A 431 3.86 -6.15 -25.88
N SER A 432 3.83 -6.98 -24.84
CA SER A 432 3.27 -8.33 -24.87
C SER A 432 1.76 -8.30 -25.06
N PHE A 433 1.06 -7.45 -24.30
CA PHE A 433 -0.39 -7.26 -24.36
C PHE A 433 -0.84 -6.82 -25.75
N HIS A 434 -0.15 -5.84 -26.35
CA HIS A 434 -0.42 -5.37 -27.71
C HIS A 434 0.14 -6.27 -28.81
N LYS A 435 0.78 -7.40 -28.44
CA LYS A 435 1.39 -8.36 -29.37
C LYS A 435 2.31 -7.68 -30.39
N LEU A 436 3.13 -6.72 -29.94
CA LEU A 436 4.03 -6.01 -30.84
C LEU A 436 5.00 -6.99 -31.50
N PRO A 437 5.35 -6.79 -32.78
CA PRO A 437 6.38 -7.58 -33.47
C PRO A 437 7.74 -7.56 -32.75
N ALA A 438 8.51 -8.64 -32.87
CA ALA A 438 9.78 -8.80 -32.14
C ALA A 438 10.82 -7.71 -32.48
N ASP A 439 10.85 -7.25 -33.73
CA ASP A 439 11.69 -6.13 -34.18
C ASP A 439 11.31 -4.82 -33.48
N VAL A 440 10.01 -4.52 -33.36
CA VAL A 440 9.52 -3.34 -32.64
C VAL A 440 9.85 -3.44 -31.15
N ARG A 441 9.73 -4.63 -30.55
CA ARG A 441 10.11 -4.86 -29.15
C ARG A 441 11.60 -4.60 -28.91
N GLN A 442 12.46 -5.12 -29.79
CA GLN A 442 13.90 -4.90 -29.69
C GLN A 442 14.23 -3.40 -29.83
N ARG A 443 13.57 -2.71 -30.75
CA ARG A 443 13.73 -1.26 -30.90
C ARG A 443 13.33 -0.49 -29.64
N ILE A 444 12.23 -0.88 -28.99
CA ILE A 444 11.80 -0.25 -27.72
C ILE A 444 12.82 -0.55 -26.60
N HIS A 445 13.32 -1.78 -26.50
CA HIS A 445 14.38 -2.16 -25.56
C HIS A 445 15.62 -1.26 -25.73
N ASP A 446 16.14 -1.18 -26.95
CA ASP A 446 17.35 -0.41 -27.27
C ASP A 446 17.13 1.10 -27.01
N TYR A 447 15.93 1.61 -27.27
CA TYR A 447 15.56 2.98 -26.94
C TYR A 447 15.61 3.25 -25.43
N TYR A 448 15.02 2.39 -24.60
CA TYR A 448 15.01 2.55 -23.14
C TYR A 448 16.42 2.45 -22.55
N GLU A 449 17.24 1.53 -23.06
CA GLU A 449 18.64 1.40 -22.65
C GLU A 449 19.45 2.66 -22.96
N GLN A 450 19.27 3.25 -24.15
CA GLN A 450 19.98 4.49 -24.53
C GLN A 450 19.45 5.74 -23.82
N ARG A 451 18.14 5.83 -23.56
CA ARG A 451 17.51 6.99 -22.90
C ARG A 451 17.80 7.06 -21.41
N PHE A 452 17.83 5.92 -20.73
CA PHE A 452 17.92 5.85 -19.26
C PHE A 452 19.21 5.19 -18.75
N GLN A 453 19.96 4.46 -19.58
CA GLN A 453 21.26 3.85 -19.20
C GLN A 453 21.18 3.01 -17.91
N GLY A 454 20.04 2.33 -17.69
CA GLY A 454 19.80 1.48 -16.53
C GLY A 454 19.43 2.22 -15.24
N LYS A 455 19.24 3.54 -15.28
CA LYS A 455 18.79 4.35 -14.14
C LYS A 455 17.65 5.28 -14.57
N MET A 456 16.57 5.29 -13.80
CA MET A 456 15.42 6.14 -14.09
C MET A 456 15.29 7.23 -13.04
N PHE A 457 15.14 8.47 -13.49
CA PHE A 457 14.90 9.63 -12.65
C PHE A 457 13.73 10.43 -13.22
N ASP A 458 12.93 11.02 -12.34
CA ASP A 458 11.92 12.00 -12.73
C ASP A 458 12.54 13.40 -12.70
N GLU A 459 13.19 13.78 -13.82
CA GLU A 459 13.90 15.06 -13.93
C GLU A 459 12.99 16.27 -13.68
N ASP A 460 11.72 16.22 -14.11
CA ASP A 460 10.78 17.34 -13.95
C ASP A 460 10.42 17.54 -12.47
N SER A 461 10.22 16.45 -11.72
CA SER A 461 9.98 16.51 -10.27
C SER A 461 11.21 17.00 -9.51
N ILE A 462 12.39 16.44 -9.81
CA ILE A 462 13.65 16.79 -9.12
C ILE A 462 13.98 18.27 -9.35
N LEU A 463 13.92 18.74 -10.59
CA LEU A 463 14.19 20.14 -10.91
C LEU A 463 13.11 21.10 -10.38
N GLY A 464 11.90 20.61 -10.09
CA GLY A 464 10.81 21.37 -9.48
C GLY A 464 10.96 21.58 -7.97
N GLU A 465 11.71 20.72 -7.28
CA GLU A 465 12.01 20.84 -5.85
C GLU A 465 13.18 21.80 -5.57
N LEU A 466 14.01 22.07 -6.57
CA LEU A 466 15.17 22.95 -6.46
C LEU A 466 14.78 24.42 -6.63
N SER A 467 15.56 25.31 -5.99
CA SER A 467 15.46 26.76 -6.22
C SER A 467 15.85 27.13 -7.64
N ASP A 468 15.28 28.20 -8.18
CA ASP A 468 15.55 28.66 -9.56
C ASP A 468 17.04 28.81 -9.89
N PRO A 469 17.92 29.41 -9.04
CA PRO A 469 19.35 29.53 -9.36
C PRO A 469 20.06 28.17 -9.51
N LEU A 470 19.73 27.20 -8.65
CA LEU A 470 20.29 25.84 -8.74
C LEU A 470 19.82 25.12 -10.00
N LYS A 471 18.55 25.31 -10.36
CA LYS A 471 17.99 24.77 -11.59
C LYS A 471 18.70 25.37 -12.81
N GLU A 472 18.89 26.68 -12.84
CA GLU A 472 19.65 27.38 -13.89
C GLU A 472 21.08 26.86 -13.99
N GLU A 473 21.77 26.68 -12.86
CA GLU A 473 23.15 26.18 -12.82
C GLU A 473 23.25 24.74 -13.33
N ILE A 474 22.37 23.83 -12.90
CA ILE A 474 22.33 22.44 -13.36
C ILE A 474 22.06 22.36 -14.86
N VAL A 475 21.06 23.11 -15.33
CA VAL A 475 20.69 23.09 -16.75
C VAL A 475 21.82 23.71 -17.59
N SER A 476 22.43 24.81 -17.14
CA SER A 476 23.59 25.43 -17.78
C SER A 476 24.76 24.44 -17.87
N TYR A 477 25.05 23.71 -16.79
CA TYR A 477 26.07 22.67 -16.76
C TYR A 477 25.77 21.52 -17.74
N ASN A 478 24.55 21.01 -17.74
CA ASN A 478 24.12 19.91 -18.62
C ASN A 478 24.18 20.30 -20.11
N CYS A 479 23.86 21.56 -20.41
CA CYS A 479 23.84 22.09 -21.78
C CYS A 479 25.13 22.83 -22.18
N ARG A 480 26.19 22.85 -21.35
CA ARG A 480 27.44 23.58 -21.64
C ARG A 480 28.07 23.21 -22.99
N GLY A 481 28.02 21.92 -23.36
CA GLY A 481 28.53 21.46 -24.65
C GLY A 481 27.68 21.96 -25.83
N LEU A 482 26.37 22.14 -25.63
CA LEU A 482 25.48 22.71 -26.62
C LEU A 482 25.74 24.21 -26.80
N VAL A 483 25.86 24.95 -25.68
CA VAL A 483 26.11 26.40 -25.69
C VAL A 483 27.44 26.73 -26.35
N ALA A 484 28.51 26.00 -25.99
CA ALA A 484 29.84 26.23 -26.54
C ALA A 484 29.95 25.97 -28.04
N ASN A 485 29.21 24.97 -28.55
CA ASN A 485 29.29 24.56 -29.95
C ASN A 485 28.30 25.30 -30.86
N MET A 486 27.34 26.03 -30.30
CA MET A 486 26.31 26.71 -31.07
C MET A 486 26.64 28.20 -31.26
N PRO A 487 26.96 28.67 -32.49
CA PRO A 487 27.37 30.06 -32.74
C PRO A 487 26.33 31.10 -32.33
N LEU A 488 25.05 30.70 -32.29
CA LEU A 488 23.95 31.55 -31.84
C LEU A 488 24.04 31.87 -30.34
N PHE A 489 24.34 30.88 -29.51
CA PHE A 489 24.40 31.06 -28.05
C PHE A 489 25.74 31.62 -27.58
N ALA A 490 26.83 31.36 -28.32
CA ALA A 490 28.16 31.85 -27.97
C ALA A 490 28.30 33.38 -27.97
N ASN A 491 27.51 34.09 -28.78
CA ASN A 491 27.62 35.55 -28.97
C ASN A 491 26.39 36.33 -28.46
N THR A 492 25.57 35.72 -27.61
CA THR A 492 24.31 36.31 -27.12
C THR A 492 24.37 36.60 -25.63
N ASP A 493 23.49 37.49 -25.16
CA ASP A 493 23.25 37.76 -23.74
C ASP A 493 23.12 36.45 -22.93
N PRO A 494 23.96 36.25 -21.89
CA PRO A 494 23.87 35.09 -21.01
C PRO A 494 22.48 34.89 -20.39
N HIS A 495 21.76 35.98 -20.10
CA HIS A 495 20.41 35.88 -19.54
C HIS A 495 19.45 35.16 -20.49
N PHE A 496 19.45 35.55 -21.77
CA PHE A 496 18.68 34.87 -22.82
C PHE A 496 19.05 33.38 -22.92
N VAL A 497 20.33 33.05 -22.82
CA VAL A 497 20.80 31.65 -22.88
C VAL A 497 20.25 30.87 -21.68
N THR A 498 20.30 31.40 -20.48
CA THR A 498 19.74 30.70 -19.31
C THR A 498 18.23 30.47 -19.46
N VAL A 499 17.47 31.48 -19.89
CA VAL A 499 16.02 31.36 -20.06
C VAL A 499 15.68 30.30 -21.12
N ILE A 500 16.35 30.30 -22.27
CA ILE A 500 16.06 29.29 -23.31
C ILE A 500 16.42 27.89 -22.85
N LEU A 501 17.54 27.72 -22.15
CA LEU A 501 18.02 26.44 -21.67
C LEU A 501 17.03 25.80 -20.67
N THR A 502 16.42 26.58 -19.77
CA THR A 502 15.41 26.05 -18.81
C THR A 502 14.13 25.55 -19.48
N LYS A 503 13.86 25.95 -20.73
CA LYS A 503 12.70 25.53 -21.52
C LYS A 503 13.00 24.35 -22.47
N LEU A 504 14.27 23.94 -22.57
CA LEU A 504 14.67 22.80 -23.41
C LEU A 504 14.26 21.47 -22.79
N ARG A 505 13.81 20.54 -23.63
CA ARG A 505 13.49 19.16 -23.23
C ARG A 505 14.39 18.15 -23.92
N PHE A 506 14.97 17.24 -23.15
CA PHE A 506 15.85 16.20 -23.67
C PHE A 506 15.05 15.07 -24.35
N GLU A 507 15.39 14.76 -25.61
CA GLU A 507 14.79 13.72 -26.44
C GLU A 507 15.88 12.86 -27.09
N VAL A 508 15.59 11.56 -27.31
CA VAL A 508 16.49 10.61 -27.97
C VAL A 508 15.80 10.04 -29.20
N PHE A 509 16.53 9.88 -30.31
CA PHE A 509 16.02 9.25 -31.53
C PHE A 509 16.96 8.13 -31.99
N GLN A 510 16.40 7.05 -32.55
CA GLN A 510 17.17 5.92 -33.05
C GLN A 510 17.61 6.14 -34.50
N PRO A 511 18.69 5.48 -34.96
CA PRO A 511 19.06 5.48 -36.37
C PRO A 511 17.90 5.08 -37.27
N GLY A 512 17.61 5.87 -38.30
CA GLY A 512 16.52 5.63 -39.24
C GLY A 512 15.22 6.37 -38.92
N ASP A 513 15.04 6.90 -37.71
CA ASP A 513 13.82 7.59 -37.32
C ASP A 513 13.63 8.92 -38.05
N LEU A 514 12.39 9.20 -38.44
CA LEU A 514 11.98 10.46 -39.06
C LEU A 514 11.59 11.45 -37.97
N ILE A 515 12.50 12.37 -37.63
CA ILE A 515 12.30 13.40 -36.60
C ILE A 515 11.30 14.45 -37.10
N ILE A 516 11.42 14.88 -38.35
CA ILE A 516 10.49 15.82 -39.01
C ILE A 516 10.03 15.22 -40.32
N ARG A 517 8.73 15.33 -40.61
CA ARG A 517 8.15 14.99 -41.92
C ARG A 517 7.75 16.26 -42.67
N GLU A 518 8.15 16.37 -43.93
CA GLU A 518 7.73 17.46 -44.82
C GLU A 518 6.20 17.57 -44.90
N GLY A 519 5.68 18.80 -45.01
CA GLY A 519 4.25 19.07 -45.17
C GLY A 519 3.42 18.97 -43.89
N THR A 520 3.99 18.51 -42.78
CA THR A 520 3.33 18.49 -41.46
C THR A 520 3.37 19.86 -40.78
N LEU A 521 2.48 20.10 -39.82
CA LEU A 521 2.55 21.28 -38.96
C LEU A 521 3.61 21.07 -37.88
N GLY A 522 4.57 21.99 -37.79
CA GLY A 522 5.65 21.92 -36.81
C GLY A 522 5.34 22.71 -35.54
N ARG A 523 5.39 22.06 -34.37
CA ARG A 523 5.17 22.69 -33.06
C ARG A 523 6.42 22.80 -32.18
N LYS A 524 7.56 22.32 -32.67
CA LYS A 524 8.83 22.31 -31.94
C LYS A 524 10.02 22.56 -32.88
N MET A 525 11.12 23.09 -32.37
CA MET A 525 12.43 23.04 -33.04
C MET A 525 13.39 22.16 -32.24
N TYR A 526 14.50 21.77 -32.85
CA TYR A 526 15.45 20.83 -32.26
C TYR A 526 16.88 21.35 -32.34
N PHE A 527 17.62 21.16 -31.25
CA PHE A 527 19.05 21.42 -31.13
C PHE A 527 19.79 20.08 -30.98
N ILE A 528 20.86 19.89 -31.74
CA ILE A 528 21.63 18.64 -31.76
C ILE A 528 22.72 18.73 -30.70
N GLN A 529 22.54 18.01 -29.59
CA GLN A 529 23.60 17.86 -28.58
C GLN A 529 24.62 16.82 -29.05
N HIS A 530 24.14 15.68 -29.57
CA HIS A 530 25.00 14.62 -30.06
C HIS A 530 24.31 13.79 -31.17
N GLY A 531 25.06 13.44 -32.21
CA GLY A 531 24.62 12.60 -33.32
C GLY A 531 24.48 13.35 -34.64
N SER A 532 24.22 12.62 -35.72
CA SER A 532 24.03 13.20 -37.05
C SER A 532 22.64 12.95 -37.60
N VAL A 533 22.09 13.96 -38.28
CA VAL A 533 20.80 13.90 -38.96
C VAL A 533 20.94 14.34 -40.42
N THR A 534 20.19 13.71 -41.31
CA THR A 534 20.11 14.09 -42.71
C THR A 534 18.80 14.80 -43.01
N VAL A 535 18.91 16.02 -43.53
CA VAL A 535 17.80 16.85 -44.02
C VAL A 535 17.60 16.57 -45.50
N ILE A 536 16.38 16.16 -45.87
CA ILE A 536 15.97 15.76 -47.21
C ILE A 536 14.87 16.71 -47.70
N PRO A 537 15.21 17.75 -48.49
CA PRO A 537 14.24 18.67 -49.06
C PRO A 537 13.77 18.19 -50.45
N ARG A 538 12.58 18.62 -50.87
CA ARG A 538 12.02 18.24 -52.18
C ARG A 538 12.76 18.96 -53.32
N GLY A 539 13.51 18.21 -54.12
CA GLY A 539 14.17 18.72 -55.33
C GLY A 539 15.58 19.28 -55.16
N THR A 540 16.17 19.21 -53.96
CA THR A 540 17.58 19.61 -53.70
C THR A 540 18.37 18.46 -53.06
N LYS A 541 19.71 18.52 -53.12
CA LYS A 541 20.57 17.51 -52.46
C LYS A 541 20.33 17.47 -50.94
N ALA A 542 20.42 16.27 -50.37
CA ALA A 542 20.33 16.06 -48.92
C ALA A 542 21.55 16.68 -48.21
N ILE A 543 21.33 17.20 -47.00
CA ILE A 543 22.34 17.89 -46.20
C ILE A 543 22.42 17.22 -44.82
N THR A 544 23.62 16.85 -44.39
CA THR A 544 23.84 16.27 -43.05
C THR A 544 24.18 17.38 -42.05
N LEU A 545 23.56 17.33 -40.88
CA LEU A 545 23.81 18.20 -39.73
C LEU A 545 24.39 17.36 -38.59
N ASN A 546 25.36 17.92 -37.87
CA ASN A 546 26.07 17.28 -36.76
C ASN A 546 25.88 18.09 -35.46
N ASP A 547 26.52 17.64 -34.38
CA ASP A 547 26.58 18.29 -33.06
C ASP A 547 26.77 19.83 -33.16
N GLY A 548 25.97 20.58 -32.40
CA GLY A 548 25.97 22.05 -32.39
C GLY A 548 25.05 22.70 -33.45
N ALA A 549 24.55 21.95 -34.43
CA ALA A 549 23.55 22.44 -35.37
C ALA A 549 22.12 22.38 -34.79
N TYR A 550 21.20 23.12 -35.40
CA TYR A 550 19.78 23.15 -35.05
C TYR A 550 18.90 23.19 -36.31
N PHE A 551 17.68 22.69 -36.18
CA PHE A 551 16.74 22.60 -37.29
C PHE A 551 15.27 22.71 -36.86
N GLY A 552 14.41 23.04 -37.81
CA GLY A 552 12.96 23.12 -37.62
C GLY A 552 12.45 24.50 -37.22
N GLU A 553 13.31 25.52 -37.20
CA GLU A 553 13.00 26.91 -36.83
C GLU A 553 12.05 27.63 -37.80
N ILE A 554 12.13 27.32 -39.10
CA ILE A 554 11.40 28.06 -40.16
C ILE A 554 9.88 28.04 -39.92
N CYS A 555 9.31 26.90 -39.50
CA CYS A 555 7.87 26.80 -39.29
C CYS A 555 7.39 27.48 -37.99
N LEU A 556 8.27 27.68 -37.00
CA LEU A 556 7.93 28.42 -35.79
C LEU A 556 7.77 29.91 -36.11
N LEU A 557 8.62 30.45 -36.99
CA LEU A 557 8.57 31.85 -37.41
C LEU A 557 7.47 32.16 -38.43
N THR A 558 7.28 31.26 -39.41
CA THR A 558 6.33 31.49 -40.52
C THR A 558 4.90 31.03 -40.21
N GLN A 559 4.68 30.37 -39.07
CA GLN A 559 3.45 29.62 -38.75
C GLN A 559 3.00 28.65 -39.88
N GLY A 560 3.96 28.19 -40.69
CA GLY A 560 3.73 27.37 -41.87
C GLY A 560 3.93 25.87 -41.65
N ARG A 561 3.90 25.10 -42.75
CA ARG A 561 4.21 23.66 -42.75
C ARG A 561 5.72 23.43 -42.84
N ARG A 562 6.18 22.26 -42.36
CA ARG A 562 7.58 21.82 -42.45
C ARG A 562 8.02 21.73 -43.91
N THR A 563 9.15 22.34 -44.23
CA THR A 563 9.64 22.46 -45.62
C THR A 563 10.53 21.30 -46.09
N ALA A 564 10.97 20.44 -45.18
CA ALA A 564 11.87 19.32 -45.48
C ALA A 564 11.64 18.19 -44.47
N THR A 565 12.00 16.98 -44.86
CA THR A 565 12.03 15.80 -43.97
C THR A 565 13.39 15.74 -43.29
N VAL A 566 13.45 15.39 -42.00
CA VAL A 566 14.70 15.21 -41.25
C VAL A 566 14.73 13.81 -40.67
N LYS A 567 15.81 13.07 -40.96
CA LYS A 567 16.02 11.67 -40.57
C LYS A 567 17.26 11.54 -39.70
N ALA A 568 17.21 10.74 -38.64
CA ALA A 568 18.37 10.41 -37.82
C ALA A 568 19.28 9.38 -38.53
N ASP A 569 20.58 9.64 -38.56
CA ASP A 569 21.58 8.72 -39.14
C ASP A 569 22.24 7.87 -38.05
N THR A 570 22.48 8.45 -36.87
CA THR A 570 22.97 7.76 -35.66
C THR A 570 21.94 7.86 -34.53
N TYR A 571 22.27 7.32 -33.36
CA TYR A 571 21.55 7.69 -32.14
C TYR A 571 21.72 9.19 -31.90
N CYS A 572 20.62 9.92 -31.92
CA CYS A 572 20.62 11.36 -31.78
C CYS A 572 20.10 11.75 -30.40
N ARG A 573 20.86 12.56 -29.68
CA ARG A 573 20.46 13.21 -28.43
C ARG A 573 20.17 14.67 -28.74
N LEU A 574 18.90 15.03 -28.65
CA LEU A 574 18.38 16.31 -29.08
C LEU A 574 17.75 17.04 -27.92
N TYR A 575 17.81 18.37 -27.94
CA TYR A 575 16.97 19.20 -27.11
C TYR A 575 15.84 19.78 -27.96
N SER A 576 14.59 19.58 -27.56
CA SER A 576 13.43 20.15 -28.22
C SER A 576 12.96 21.42 -27.50
N LEU A 577 12.56 22.42 -28.28
CA LEU A 577 11.95 23.67 -27.80
C LEU A 577 10.59 23.84 -28.46
N SER A 578 9.55 24.03 -27.65
CA SER A 578 8.17 24.20 -28.15
C SER A 578 7.97 25.57 -28.80
N VAL A 579 6.97 25.69 -29.67
CA VAL A 579 6.59 26.97 -30.28
C VAL A 579 6.12 27.99 -29.24
N ASP A 580 5.42 27.55 -28.20
CA ASP A 580 4.91 28.42 -27.14
C ASP A 580 6.08 29.00 -26.33
N SER A 581 7.01 28.16 -25.88
CA SER A 581 8.20 28.61 -25.16
C SER A 581 9.15 29.41 -26.04
N PHE A 582 9.23 29.10 -27.34
CA PHE A 582 10.01 29.89 -28.29
C PHE A 582 9.44 31.30 -28.46
N ASN A 583 8.12 31.42 -28.59
CA ASN A 583 7.46 32.72 -28.71
C ASN A 583 7.60 33.56 -27.44
N GLU A 584 7.40 32.94 -26.27
CA GLU A 584 7.61 33.54 -24.94
C GLU A 584 9.01 34.16 -24.83
N VAL A 585 10.06 33.38 -25.12
CA VAL A 585 11.46 33.84 -25.05
C VAL A 585 11.76 34.95 -26.06
N LEU A 586 11.15 34.90 -27.24
CA LEU A 586 11.38 35.91 -28.28
C LEU A 586 10.57 37.21 -28.08
N GLU A 587 9.50 37.17 -27.30
CA GLU A 587 8.79 38.39 -26.86
C GLU A 587 9.64 39.20 -25.89
N GLU A 588 10.40 38.52 -25.02
CA GLU A 588 11.36 39.17 -24.10
C GLU A 588 12.62 39.66 -24.82
N HIS A 589 13.09 38.93 -25.85
CA HIS A 589 14.33 39.25 -26.57
C HIS A 589 14.11 39.46 -28.09
N PRO A 590 13.54 40.61 -28.52
CA PRO A 590 13.17 40.87 -29.92
C PRO A 590 14.36 40.96 -30.89
N LEU A 591 15.56 41.27 -30.41
CA LEU A 591 16.78 41.24 -31.23
C LEU A 591 17.13 39.82 -31.69
N MET A 592 16.90 38.82 -30.83
CA MET A 592 17.14 37.42 -31.17
C MET A 592 16.13 36.89 -32.19
N ARG A 593 14.89 37.40 -32.19
CA ARG A 593 13.90 37.09 -33.23
C ARG A 593 14.44 37.43 -34.62
N ARG A 594 15.06 38.60 -34.77
CA ARG A 594 15.66 39.03 -36.06
C ARG A 594 16.80 38.13 -36.50
N ALA A 595 17.63 37.64 -35.58
CA ALA A 595 18.70 36.70 -35.89
C ALA A 595 18.17 35.34 -36.36
N PHE A 596 17.10 34.83 -35.73
CA PHE A 596 16.41 33.62 -36.19
C PHE A 596 15.76 33.83 -37.57
N GLU A 597 15.14 34.98 -37.81
CA GLU A 597 14.57 35.35 -39.11
C GLU A 597 15.64 35.43 -40.21
N SER A 598 16.79 36.06 -39.96
CA SER A 598 17.85 36.18 -40.96
C SER A 598 18.40 34.81 -41.38
N VAL A 599 18.61 33.89 -40.42
CA VAL A 599 19.06 32.53 -40.72
C VAL A 599 17.98 31.73 -41.44
N ALA A 600 16.71 31.89 -41.05
CA ALA A 600 15.59 31.24 -41.74
C ALA A 600 15.47 31.72 -43.20
N VAL A 601 15.65 33.01 -43.45
CA VAL A 601 15.65 33.59 -44.80
C VAL A 601 16.84 33.11 -45.61
N ASP A 602 18.07 33.03 -45.07
CA ASP A 602 19.22 32.45 -45.79
C ASP A 602 18.96 30.98 -46.18
N ARG A 603 18.40 30.19 -45.26
CA ARG A 603 18.04 28.78 -45.49
C ARG A 603 16.91 28.61 -46.51
N LEU A 604 16.01 29.60 -46.63
CA LEU A 604 14.98 29.67 -47.67
C LEU A 604 15.54 30.21 -49.00
N GLY A 605 16.46 31.18 -48.98
CA GLY A 605 17.04 31.85 -50.14
C GLY A 605 17.99 30.97 -50.95
N ARG A 606 18.62 29.97 -50.32
CA ARG A 606 19.31 28.86 -51.02
C ARG A 606 18.38 27.98 -51.86
N ARG A 607 17.05 28.24 -51.86
CA ARG A 607 16.04 27.50 -52.63
C ARG A 607 15.46 28.41 -53.73
N SER A 608 16.01 28.30 -54.93
CA SER A 608 15.41 28.90 -56.12
C SER A 608 14.19 28.07 -56.59
N PHE A 609 12.98 28.57 -56.36
CA PHE A 609 11.77 28.22 -57.12
C PHE A 609 10.98 29.49 -57.46
N PRO A 610 10.39 29.60 -58.66
CA PRO A 610 9.69 30.80 -59.12
C PRO A 610 8.29 30.87 -58.50
N LEU A 611 7.97 32.01 -57.86
CA LEU A 611 6.60 32.33 -57.46
C LEU A 611 5.85 33.00 -58.63
N PRO A 612 4.54 32.75 -58.81
CA PRO A 612 3.75 33.41 -59.85
C PRO A 612 3.62 34.90 -59.53
N ALA A 613 3.82 35.73 -60.55
CA ALA A 613 3.56 37.17 -60.48
C ALA A 613 2.07 37.43 -60.20
N GLY A 614 1.77 38.10 -59.09
CA GLY A 614 0.43 38.63 -58.84
C GLY A 614 0.15 38.92 -57.36
N ARG A 615 0.02 40.22 -57.06
CA ARG A 615 -0.44 40.82 -55.79
C ARG A 615 0.62 41.01 -54.71
N MET A 616 1.49 41.98 -54.96
CA MET A 616 2.14 42.76 -53.91
C MET A 616 1.81 44.23 -54.19
N LEU A 617 0.71 44.72 -53.59
CA LEU A 617 0.38 46.12 -53.33
C LEU A 617 -0.99 46.19 -52.65
N SER A 618 -1.11 47.08 -51.66
CA SER A 618 -2.29 47.35 -50.82
C SER A 618 -2.52 46.39 -49.64
N LEU A 619 -1.98 46.77 -48.47
CA LEU A 619 -2.76 46.85 -47.22
C LEU A 619 -1.92 47.55 -46.15
N THR A 620 -1.72 48.86 -46.33
CA THR A 620 -1.47 49.79 -45.25
C THR A 620 -2.79 50.49 -44.96
N ARG A 621 -3.25 50.44 -43.69
CA ARG A 621 -4.18 51.37 -43.03
C ARG A 621 -5.70 51.20 -43.27
N ALA A 622 -6.33 50.39 -42.43
CA ALA A 622 -7.68 50.53 -41.82
C ALA A 622 -7.81 49.36 -40.82
N VAL A 623 -8.07 49.48 -39.52
CA VAL A 623 -9.13 50.22 -38.84
C VAL A 623 -8.70 50.44 -37.37
N VAL A 624 -8.79 51.68 -36.91
CA VAL A 624 -8.92 52.03 -35.48
C VAL A 624 -10.40 52.36 -35.24
N SER A 625 -10.91 51.90 -34.10
CA SER A 625 -12.17 52.25 -33.42
C SER A 625 -13.47 51.59 -33.89
N GLY A 626 -14.08 50.87 -32.93
CA GLY A 626 -15.38 50.19 -33.03
C GLY A 626 -15.80 49.49 -31.72
N VAL A 627 -15.67 50.21 -30.60
CA VAL A 627 -16.49 50.22 -29.35
C VAL A 627 -17.18 48.93 -28.82
N ALA A 628 -16.69 48.49 -27.65
CA ALA A 628 -17.36 48.09 -26.38
C ALA A 628 -18.32 46.87 -26.21
N ARG A 629 -18.14 46.25 -25.01
CA ARG A 629 -18.96 45.30 -24.22
C ARG A 629 -19.13 43.86 -24.77
N ALA A 630 -19.06 42.76 -24.00
CA ALA A 630 -18.61 42.38 -22.65
C ALA A 630 -18.64 40.82 -22.60
N PRO A 631 -18.34 40.16 -21.46
CA PRO A 631 -17.26 39.19 -21.28
C PRO A 631 -17.58 37.73 -21.68
N ALA A 632 -16.58 36.99 -22.16
CA ALA A 632 -16.66 35.53 -22.33
C ALA A 632 -15.58 34.86 -21.47
N ALA A 633 -16.05 34.23 -20.40
CA ALA A 633 -15.30 33.26 -19.60
C ALA A 633 -15.07 31.98 -20.41
N VAL A 634 -13.83 31.48 -20.43
CA VAL A 634 -13.53 30.08 -20.78
C VAL A 634 -12.52 29.53 -19.77
N SER A 635 -12.92 28.41 -19.21
CA SER A 635 -12.38 27.65 -18.08
C SER A 635 -11.00 27.06 -18.32
N GLN A 636 -10.12 27.28 -17.33
CA GLN A 636 -9.00 26.41 -17.00
C GLN A 636 -9.52 25.10 -16.39
N GLY A 637 -9.09 23.96 -16.93
CA GLY A 637 -9.25 22.64 -16.29
C GLY A 637 -8.02 22.34 -15.44
N GLY A 638 -8.07 22.75 -14.17
CA GLY A 638 -7.13 22.36 -13.13
C GLY A 638 -7.60 21.09 -12.41
N VAL A 639 -6.62 20.29 -11.99
CA VAL A 639 -6.77 19.19 -11.02
C VAL A 639 -7.44 19.75 -9.75
N THR A 640 -8.49 19.12 -9.24
CA THR A 640 -9.02 19.46 -7.91
C THR A 640 -9.55 18.24 -7.17
N ALA A 641 -9.15 18.18 -5.91
CA ALA A 641 -9.49 17.19 -4.91
C ALA A 641 -11.01 16.98 -4.75
N ILE A 642 -11.38 15.75 -4.39
CA ILE A 642 -12.73 15.32 -4.02
C ILE A 642 -13.20 16.17 -2.84
N THR A 643 -14.03 17.17 -3.12
CA THR A 643 -14.70 18.01 -2.12
C THR A 643 -16.17 17.63 -2.06
N ARG A 644 -16.70 17.49 -0.84
CA ARG A 644 -18.10 17.16 -0.52
C ARG A 644 -19.07 18.09 -1.26
N PHE A 645 -20.02 17.53 -2.01
CA PHE A 645 -21.15 18.27 -2.56
C PHE A 645 -22.24 18.46 -1.49
N ASN A 646 -22.40 19.69 -1.01
CA ASN A 646 -23.63 20.18 -0.40
C ASN A 646 -24.40 20.97 -1.48
N SER A 647 -25.49 20.41 -2.01
CA SER A 647 -26.42 21.18 -2.84
C SER A 647 -27.64 21.58 -2.01
N THR A 648 -27.74 22.88 -1.74
CA THR A 648 -28.98 23.55 -1.31
C THR A 648 -29.97 23.56 -2.46
N ALA A 649 -30.78 22.51 -2.56
CA ALA A 649 -32.05 22.50 -3.28
C ALA A 649 -33.16 22.42 -2.23
N GLN A 650 -34.16 23.31 -2.32
CA GLN A 650 -35.34 23.30 -1.45
C GLN A 650 -35.97 21.90 -1.47
N SER A 651 -35.92 21.21 -0.33
CA SER A 651 -36.33 19.82 -0.21
C SER A 651 -37.85 19.72 -0.24
N ALA A 652 -38.39 19.04 -1.25
CA ALA A 652 -39.70 18.40 -1.14
C ALA A 652 -39.75 17.54 0.15
N PRO A 653 -40.91 17.40 0.80
CA PRO A 653 -41.04 16.59 2.01
C PRO A 653 -40.52 15.17 1.72
N LYS A 654 -39.49 14.75 2.47
CA LYS A 654 -38.85 13.45 2.28
C LYS A 654 -39.82 12.36 2.72
N LYS A 655 -40.10 11.39 1.84
CA LYS A 655 -40.87 10.18 2.15
C LYS A 655 -40.21 9.46 3.34
N THR A 656 -40.98 9.17 4.38
CA THR A 656 -40.48 8.55 5.64
C THR A 656 -40.99 7.11 5.86
N THR A 657 -41.96 6.65 5.08
CA THR A 657 -42.52 5.30 5.14
C THR A 657 -42.34 4.60 3.80
N PHE A 658 -41.85 3.35 3.80
CA PHE A 658 -41.50 2.59 2.60
C PHE A 658 -42.15 1.22 2.62
N GLY A 659 -42.64 0.77 1.46
CA GLY A 659 -43.44 -0.44 1.34
C GLY A 659 -44.85 -0.31 1.94
N PRO A 660 -45.72 -1.32 1.71
CA PRO A 660 -45.55 -2.40 0.73
C PRO A 660 -45.73 -1.88 -0.71
N LEU A 661 -45.04 -2.49 -1.67
CA LEU A 661 -45.17 -2.18 -3.09
C LEU A 661 -46.55 -2.61 -3.61
N ALA A 662 -47.24 -1.69 -4.28
CA ALA A 662 -48.52 -1.98 -4.92
C ALA A 662 -48.36 -2.92 -6.13
N ASP A 663 -49.30 -3.84 -6.34
CA ASP A 663 -49.19 -4.85 -7.41
C ASP A 663 -49.10 -4.25 -8.82
N GLN A 664 -49.76 -3.11 -9.05
CA GLN A 664 -49.69 -2.35 -10.31
C GLN A 664 -48.31 -1.71 -10.58
N ASP A 665 -47.48 -1.58 -9.54
CA ASP A 665 -46.15 -0.99 -9.61
C ASP A 665 -45.03 -2.02 -9.75
N ARG A 666 -45.37 -3.33 -9.70
CA ARG A 666 -44.43 -4.43 -9.92
C ARG A 666 -43.91 -4.44 -11.35
N ILE A 667 -42.60 -4.64 -11.50
CA ILE A 667 -41.94 -4.79 -12.80
C ILE A 667 -41.94 -6.26 -13.22
N PHE A 668 -41.71 -7.18 -12.28
CA PHE A 668 -41.60 -8.62 -12.53
C PHE A 668 -42.94 -9.33 -12.31
N THR A 669 -43.88 -9.06 -13.23
CA THR A 669 -45.26 -9.58 -13.16
C THR A 669 -45.40 -11.10 -13.27
N ASN A 670 -44.39 -11.83 -13.73
CA ASN A 670 -44.39 -13.29 -13.75
C ASN A 670 -43.26 -13.91 -12.93
N LEU A 671 -42.72 -13.20 -11.93
CA LEU A 671 -41.64 -13.69 -11.08
C LEU A 671 -41.91 -15.10 -10.50
N TYR A 672 -43.18 -15.43 -10.23
CA TYR A 672 -43.60 -16.69 -9.61
C TYR A 672 -44.00 -17.80 -10.62
N GLY A 673 -43.81 -17.59 -11.93
CA GLY A 673 -44.08 -18.61 -12.95
C GLY A 673 -45.56 -18.98 -13.14
N ARG A 674 -46.51 -18.11 -12.76
CA ARG A 674 -47.96 -18.37 -12.87
C ARG A 674 -48.52 -18.19 -14.28
N HIS A 675 -47.78 -17.52 -15.16
CA HIS A 675 -48.17 -17.19 -16.53
C HIS A 675 -47.18 -17.76 -17.54
N ASP A 676 -47.61 -17.87 -18.80
CA ASP A 676 -46.76 -18.34 -19.91
C ASP A 676 -45.53 -17.43 -20.10
N TRP A 677 -44.33 -17.99 -20.02
CA TRP A 677 -43.07 -17.25 -20.12
C TRP A 677 -42.65 -16.95 -21.56
N ARG A 678 -43.27 -17.62 -22.55
CA ARG A 678 -42.98 -17.44 -23.99
C ARG A 678 -43.45 -16.09 -24.52
N LEU A 679 -43.07 -15.76 -25.76
CA LEU A 679 -43.32 -14.45 -26.39
C LEU A 679 -44.80 -14.02 -26.33
N LYS A 680 -45.75 -14.93 -26.58
CA LYS A 680 -47.19 -14.62 -26.53
C LYS A 680 -47.64 -14.20 -25.14
N GLY A 681 -47.15 -14.88 -24.11
CA GLY A 681 -47.43 -14.53 -22.72
C GLY A 681 -46.78 -13.21 -22.32
N ALA A 682 -45.51 -13.01 -22.70
CA ALA A 682 -44.76 -11.78 -22.44
C ALA A 682 -45.44 -10.54 -23.05
N LEU A 683 -45.89 -10.62 -24.31
CA LEU A 683 -46.64 -9.55 -24.98
C LEU A 683 -47.93 -9.18 -24.24
N LYS A 684 -48.67 -10.18 -23.73
CA LYS A 684 -49.89 -9.93 -22.95
C LYS A 684 -49.62 -9.20 -21.63
N ARG A 685 -48.42 -9.38 -21.05
CA ARG A 685 -47.97 -8.68 -19.84
C ARG A 685 -47.33 -7.32 -20.12
N GLY A 686 -47.22 -6.92 -21.38
CA GLY A 686 -46.70 -5.61 -21.77
C GLY A 686 -45.20 -5.58 -22.08
N ASP A 687 -44.52 -6.73 -22.11
CA ASP A 687 -43.17 -6.79 -22.69
C ASP A 687 -43.24 -6.53 -24.20
N TRP A 688 -42.18 -5.97 -24.77
CA TRP A 688 -42.11 -5.54 -26.17
C TRP A 688 -43.11 -4.45 -26.60
N TYR A 689 -43.89 -3.90 -25.66
CA TYR A 689 -44.80 -2.80 -25.93
C TYR A 689 -44.02 -1.51 -26.15
N LYS A 690 -44.24 -0.84 -27.30
CA LYS A 690 -43.62 0.44 -27.67
C LYS A 690 -42.08 0.45 -27.68
N THR A 691 -41.43 -0.72 -27.73
CA THR A 691 -39.97 -0.83 -27.73
C THR A 691 -39.36 -0.08 -28.92
N LYS A 692 -39.97 -0.18 -30.11
CA LYS A 692 -39.55 0.58 -31.29
C LYS A 692 -39.49 2.09 -31.01
N GLU A 693 -40.51 2.65 -30.37
CA GLU A 693 -40.59 4.07 -30.07
C GLU A 693 -39.52 4.49 -29.06
N ILE A 694 -39.23 3.65 -28.06
CA ILE A 694 -38.12 3.85 -27.12
C ILE A 694 -36.79 3.93 -27.88
N LEU A 695 -36.53 3.00 -28.81
CA LEU A 695 -35.29 2.97 -29.59
C LEU A 695 -35.12 4.19 -30.49
N LEU A 696 -36.22 4.69 -31.07
CA LEU A 696 -36.24 5.86 -31.95
C LEU A 696 -36.01 7.18 -31.21
N LYS A 697 -36.26 7.25 -29.89
CA LYS A 697 -35.90 8.43 -29.08
C LYS A 697 -34.39 8.65 -28.95
N GLY A 698 -33.58 7.63 -29.25
CA GLY A 698 -32.13 7.75 -29.35
C GLY A 698 -31.37 7.50 -28.04
N VAL A 699 -30.04 7.45 -28.17
CA VAL A 699 -29.09 7.05 -27.10
C VAL A 699 -29.19 7.98 -25.89
N ASP A 700 -29.14 9.29 -26.13
CA ASP A 700 -29.10 10.29 -25.05
C ASP A 700 -30.38 10.32 -24.24
N TRP A 701 -31.55 10.14 -24.89
CA TRP A 701 -32.82 10.12 -24.18
C TRP A 701 -32.92 8.91 -23.24
N ILE A 702 -32.61 7.70 -23.74
CA ILE A 702 -32.65 6.48 -22.91
C ILE A 702 -31.66 6.60 -21.74
N LEU A 703 -30.44 7.07 -22.01
CA LEU A 703 -29.43 7.26 -20.96
C LEU A 703 -29.88 8.27 -19.90
N ASN A 704 -30.51 9.37 -20.31
CA ASN A 704 -31.01 10.38 -19.40
C ASN A 704 -32.17 9.86 -18.53
N GLU A 705 -33.12 9.11 -19.10
CA GLU A 705 -34.18 8.48 -18.30
C GLU A 705 -33.63 7.53 -17.22
N VAL A 706 -32.58 6.76 -17.55
CA VAL A 706 -31.90 5.86 -16.60
C VAL A 706 -31.09 6.63 -15.56
N LYS A 707 -30.58 7.81 -15.87
CA LYS A 707 -29.95 8.71 -14.88
C LYS A 707 -31.01 9.33 -13.95
N VAL A 708 -32.13 9.80 -14.51
CA VAL A 708 -33.24 10.40 -13.77
C VAL A 708 -33.87 9.40 -12.81
N SER A 709 -33.94 8.11 -13.20
CA SER A 709 -34.49 7.07 -12.33
C SER A 709 -33.69 6.82 -11.05
N GLY A 710 -32.43 7.27 -10.97
CA GLY A 710 -31.56 6.97 -9.84
C GLY A 710 -31.21 5.48 -9.71
N LEU A 711 -31.40 4.67 -10.76
CA LEU A 711 -31.13 3.24 -10.72
C LEU A 711 -29.67 2.97 -10.36
N ARG A 712 -29.45 2.32 -9.22
CA ARG A 712 -28.19 1.72 -8.81
C ARG A 712 -28.18 0.24 -9.20
N GLY A 713 -27.04 -0.27 -9.66
CA GLY A 713 -26.90 -1.65 -10.11
C GLY A 713 -27.38 -2.66 -9.06
N ARG A 714 -28.15 -3.66 -9.50
CA ARG A 714 -28.84 -4.65 -8.65
C ARG A 714 -28.05 -5.95 -8.39
N GLY A 715 -26.78 -5.98 -8.81
CA GLY A 715 -25.88 -7.12 -8.66
C GLY A 715 -24.86 -6.99 -7.52
N GLY A 716 -25.13 -6.21 -6.46
CA GLY A 716 -24.23 -6.13 -5.30
C GLY A 716 -23.61 -4.77 -5.04
N ALA A 717 -22.77 -4.29 -5.95
CA ALA A 717 -21.95 -3.10 -5.73
C ALA A 717 -22.72 -1.77 -5.70
N GLY A 718 -23.98 -1.74 -6.16
CA GLY A 718 -24.82 -0.53 -6.12
C GLY A 718 -24.27 0.66 -6.92
N PHE A 719 -23.46 0.46 -7.95
CA PHE A 719 -22.93 1.56 -8.77
C PHE A 719 -24.05 2.23 -9.60
N PRO A 720 -24.11 3.57 -9.73
CA PRO A 720 -25.14 4.26 -10.52
C PRO A 720 -25.15 3.82 -11.99
N THR A 721 -26.24 3.18 -12.44
CA THR A 721 -26.32 2.51 -13.75
C THR A 721 -26.22 3.52 -14.91
N GLY A 722 -26.93 4.64 -14.83
CA GLY A 722 -26.86 5.69 -15.86
C GLY A 722 -25.47 6.33 -16.00
N MET A 723 -24.69 6.37 -14.91
CA MET A 723 -23.28 6.79 -14.98
C MET A 723 -22.42 5.70 -15.64
N LYS A 724 -22.59 4.43 -15.24
CA LYS A 724 -21.83 3.30 -15.81
C LYS A 724 -21.99 3.21 -17.32
N TRP A 725 -23.22 3.34 -17.82
CA TRP A 725 -23.52 3.27 -19.25
C TRP A 725 -22.93 4.46 -20.02
N SER A 726 -22.84 5.64 -19.38
CA SER A 726 -22.29 6.84 -20.03
C SER A 726 -20.81 6.70 -20.40
N PHE A 727 -20.06 5.81 -19.74
CA PHE A 727 -18.67 5.53 -20.09
C PHE A 727 -18.51 4.92 -21.48
N MET A 728 -19.58 4.32 -22.02
CA MET A 728 -19.60 3.77 -23.38
C MET A 728 -19.83 4.83 -24.45
N ASN A 729 -20.27 6.05 -24.11
CA ASN A 729 -20.61 7.11 -25.07
C ASN A 729 -19.40 7.94 -25.52
N LYS A 730 -18.23 7.31 -25.62
CA LYS A 730 -17.04 7.90 -26.22
C LYS A 730 -17.16 7.94 -27.75
N PRO A 731 -16.47 8.88 -28.43
CA PRO A 731 -16.35 8.90 -29.90
C PRO A 731 -15.94 7.52 -30.42
N SER A 732 -16.57 7.07 -31.51
CA SER A 732 -16.29 5.76 -32.08
C SER A 732 -14.83 5.68 -32.54
N ASP A 733 -14.14 4.64 -32.11
CA ASP A 733 -12.79 4.28 -32.56
C ASP A 733 -12.82 3.25 -33.71
N GLY A 734 -14.01 2.97 -34.26
CA GLY A 734 -14.24 1.98 -35.30
C GLY A 734 -14.51 0.56 -34.80
N ARG A 735 -14.30 0.26 -33.51
CA ARG A 735 -14.63 -1.04 -32.91
C ARG A 735 -16.12 -1.11 -32.55
N PRO A 736 -16.77 -2.28 -32.67
CA PRO A 736 -18.11 -2.47 -32.12
C PRO A 736 -18.06 -2.38 -30.59
N LYS A 737 -19.18 -1.99 -29.99
CA LYS A 737 -19.37 -1.97 -28.54
C LYS A 737 -20.24 -3.16 -28.14
N TYR A 738 -20.00 -3.73 -26.95
CA TYR A 738 -20.76 -4.87 -26.46
C TYR A 738 -21.38 -4.63 -25.09
N LEU A 739 -22.53 -5.24 -24.88
CA LEU A 739 -23.13 -5.43 -23.56
C LEU A 739 -22.82 -6.87 -23.13
N VAL A 740 -22.37 -7.04 -21.90
CA VAL A 740 -22.28 -8.35 -21.28
C VAL A 740 -23.22 -8.38 -20.09
N VAL A 741 -24.14 -9.33 -20.08
CA VAL A 741 -25.04 -9.56 -18.96
C VAL A 741 -24.46 -10.65 -18.09
N ASN A 742 -24.14 -10.30 -16.85
CA ASN A 742 -23.68 -11.24 -15.84
C ASN A 742 -24.89 -11.94 -15.20
N ALA A 743 -25.08 -13.21 -15.55
CA ALA A 743 -26.06 -14.14 -15.00
C ALA A 743 -25.36 -15.35 -14.34
N ASP A 744 -24.11 -15.18 -13.89
CA ASP A 744 -23.41 -16.14 -13.06
C ASP A 744 -23.79 -15.92 -11.59
N GLU A 745 -25.02 -16.30 -11.26
CA GLU A 745 -25.57 -16.22 -9.90
C GLU A 745 -25.07 -17.40 -9.08
N GLY A 746 -24.08 -17.14 -8.22
CA GLY A 746 -23.35 -18.15 -7.48
C GLY A 746 -23.21 -17.87 -5.99
N GLU A 747 -23.69 -16.72 -5.55
CA GLU A 747 -23.72 -16.32 -4.15
C GLU A 747 -24.61 -17.29 -3.36
N PRO A 748 -24.14 -17.80 -2.21
CA PRO A 748 -24.98 -18.54 -1.28
C PRO A 748 -26.29 -17.79 -0.97
N GLY A 749 -27.42 -18.50 -0.98
CA GLY A 749 -28.72 -17.91 -0.66
C GLY A 749 -29.27 -16.89 -1.66
N THR A 750 -28.71 -16.75 -2.88
CA THR A 750 -29.27 -15.89 -3.94
C THR A 750 -29.77 -16.72 -5.13
N CYS A 751 -31.04 -16.56 -5.50
CA CYS A 751 -31.67 -17.20 -6.67
C CYS A 751 -32.62 -16.25 -7.42
N LYS A 752 -32.39 -14.94 -7.40
CA LYS A 752 -33.34 -13.94 -7.95
C LYS A 752 -33.21 -13.79 -9.46
N ASP A 753 -31.99 -13.81 -9.99
CA ASP A 753 -31.73 -13.59 -11.42
C ASP A 753 -32.14 -14.84 -12.22
N ARG A 754 -31.98 -16.01 -11.59
CA ARG A 754 -32.52 -17.29 -12.07
C ARG A 754 -34.01 -17.23 -12.33
N GLU A 755 -34.81 -16.68 -11.41
CA GLU A 755 -36.28 -16.59 -11.58
C GLU A 755 -36.68 -15.69 -12.75
N ILE A 756 -35.93 -14.61 -13.01
CA ILE A 756 -36.13 -13.78 -14.21
C ILE A 756 -35.88 -14.61 -15.48
N MET A 757 -34.78 -15.36 -15.55
CA MET A 757 -34.46 -16.19 -16.72
C MET A 757 -35.44 -17.36 -16.92
N ARG A 758 -36.01 -17.89 -15.83
CA ARG A 758 -37.00 -18.97 -15.87
C ARG A 758 -38.38 -18.50 -16.34
N HIS A 759 -38.85 -17.40 -15.78
CA HIS A 759 -40.27 -17.04 -15.86
C HIS A 759 -40.54 -15.76 -16.66
N ASP A 760 -39.56 -14.87 -16.82
CA ASP A 760 -39.66 -13.65 -17.62
C ASP A 760 -38.45 -13.44 -18.57
N PRO A 761 -37.99 -14.46 -19.34
CA PRO A 761 -36.79 -14.35 -20.18
C PRO A 761 -36.90 -13.25 -21.25
N HIS A 762 -38.09 -13.02 -21.82
CA HIS A 762 -38.31 -11.95 -22.79
C HIS A 762 -38.09 -10.54 -22.22
N LYS A 763 -38.29 -10.35 -20.92
CA LYS A 763 -38.06 -9.08 -20.23
C LYS A 763 -36.57 -8.74 -20.21
N LEU A 764 -35.73 -9.75 -19.97
CA LEU A 764 -34.27 -9.62 -20.07
C LEU A 764 -33.83 -9.37 -21.52
N VAL A 765 -34.38 -10.09 -22.50
CA VAL A 765 -34.02 -9.91 -23.92
C VAL A 765 -34.39 -8.51 -24.42
N GLU A 766 -35.59 -8.00 -24.08
CA GLU A 766 -35.97 -6.61 -24.36
C GLU A 766 -35.05 -5.62 -23.65
N GLY A 767 -34.71 -5.90 -22.38
CA GLY A 767 -33.76 -5.13 -21.59
C GLY A 767 -32.39 -5.02 -22.27
N CYS A 768 -31.87 -6.11 -22.82
CA CYS A 768 -30.61 -6.13 -23.55
C CYS A 768 -30.64 -5.16 -24.74
N LEU A 769 -31.74 -5.15 -25.50
CA LEU A 769 -31.91 -4.27 -26.65
C LEU A 769 -31.94 -2.79 -26.25
N VAL A 770 -32.73 -2.44 -25.22
CA VAL A 770 -32.85 -1.05 -24.74
C VAL A 770 -31.55 -0.56 -24.11
N ALA A 771 -30.94 -1.35 -23.22
CA ALA A 771 -29.65 -1.03 -22.61
C ALA A 771 -28.54 -0.96 -23.67
N GLY A 772 -28.53 -1.92 -24.60
CA GLY A 772 -27.60 -1.93 -25.73
C GLY A 772 -27.69 -0.66 -26.57
N ARG A 773 -28.92 -0.20 -26.87
CA ARG A 773 -29.14 1.07 -27.57
C ARG A 773 -28.60 2.26 -26.80
N ALA A 774 -28.77 2.32 -25.48
CA ALA A 774 -28.27 3.39 -24.61
C ALA A 774 -26.73 3.50 -24.58
N MET A 775 -26.03 2.42 -24.91
CA MET A 775 -24.56 2.34 -24.94
C MET A 775 -23.99 2.29 -26.37
N GLY A 776 -24.86 2.25 -27.39
CA GLY A 776 -24.47 2.00 -28.78
C GLY A 776 -23.83 0.63 -29.01
N ALA A 777 -24.23 -0.38 -28.22
CA ALA A 777 -23.70 -1.74 -28.30
C ALA A 777 -24.35 -2.55 -29.43
N ARG A 778 -23.55 -3.16 -30.30
CA ARG A 778 -24.04 -3.95 -31.44
C ARG A 778 -24.58 -5.32 -31.05
N ALA A 779 -24.12 -5.87 -29.92
CA ALA A 779 -24.58 -7.16 -29.43
C ALA A 779 -24.54 -7.23 -27.90
N ALA A 780 -25.36 -8.13 -27.35
CA ALA A 780 -25.32 -8.57 -25.97
C ALA A 780 -24.85 -10.03 -25.86
N TYR A 781 -23.96 -10.28 -24.90
CA TYR A 781 -23.57 -11.63 -24.47
C TYR A 781 -24.10 -11.87 -23.06
N ILE A 782 -25.02 -12.81 -22.91
CA ILE A 782 -25.56 -13.23 -21.63
C ILE A 782 -24.73 -14.41 -21.14
N TYR A 783 -23.90 -14.16 -20.13
CA TYR A 783 -23.05 -15.18 -19.51
C TYR A 783 -23.80 -15.82 -18.36
N ILE A 784 -24.16 -17.09 -18.52
CA ILE A 784 -24.97 -17.85 -17.56
C ILE A 784 -24.11 -18.91 -16.92
N ARG A 785 -24.24 -19.08 -15.60
CA ARG A 785 -23.66 -20.20 -14.85
C ARG A 785 -23.86 -21.55 -15.55
N GLY A 786 -22.84 -22.40 -15.56
CA GLY A 786 -22.85 -23.68 -16.28
C GLY A 786 -23.97 -24.62 -15.83
N GLU A 787 -24.28 -24.63 -14.54
CA GLU A 787 -25.29 -25.46 -13.88
C GLU A 787 -26.73 -25.09 -14.26
N PHE A 788 -26.96 -23.86 -14.75
CA PHE A 788 -28.29 -23.36 -15.10
C PHE A 788 -28.70 -23.79 -16.53
N TYR A 789 -28.73 -25.10 -16.75
CA TYR A 789 -29.03 -25.69 -18.07
C TYR A 789 -30.44 -25.31 -18.56
N ASN A 790 -31.46 -25.46 -17.71
CA ASN A 790 -32.85 -25.20 -18.09
C ASN A 790 -33.08 -23.72 -18.40
N GLU A 791 -32.47 -22.84 -17.60
CA GLU A 791 -32.59 -21.40 -17.75
C GLU A 791 -31.90 -20.93 -19.03
N SER A 792 -30.71 -21.45 -19.32
CA SER A 792 -30.02 -21.15 -20.59
C SER A 792 -30.83 -21.65 -21.81
N SER A 793 -31.46 -22.82 -21.70
CA SER A 793 -32.29 -23.40 -22.75
C SER A 793 -33.55 -22.57 -22.99
N ASN A 794 -34.26 -22.18 -21.92
CA ASN A 794 -35.47 -21.34 -22.01
C ASN A 794 -35.14 -19.95 -22.56
N LEU A 795 -34.03 -19.35 -22.13
CA LEU A 795 -33.59 -18.06 -22.64
C LEU A 795 -33.22 -18.14 -24.13
N GLN A 796 -32.57 -19.23 -24.56
CA GLN A 796 -32.29 -19.44 -25.99
C GLN A 796 -33.58 -19.58 -26.82
N VAL A 797 -34.60 -20.25 -26.29
CA VAL A 797 -35.93 -20.31 -26.94
C VAL A 797 -36.54 -18.91 -27.05
N ALA A 798 -36.51 -18.10 -25.99
CA ALA A 798 -37.02 -16.73 -26.02
C ALA A 798 -36.27 -15.83 -27.02
N ILE A 799 -34.95 -15.99 -27.12
CA ILE A 799 -34.11 -15.30 -28.11
C ILE A 799 -34.52 -15.72 -29.53
N ASN A 800 -34.70 -17.02 -29.78
CA ASN A 800 -35.14 -17.52 -31.09
C ASN A 800 -36.53 -17.01 -31.46
N GLU A 801 -37.48 -16.97 -30.52
CA GLU A 801 -38.81 -16.39 -30.72
C GLU A 801 -38.72 -14.89 -31.05
N ALA A 802 -37.85 -14.14 -30.37
CA ALA A 802 -37.64 -12.71 -30.62
C ALA A 802 -36.99 -12.45 -31.99
N TYR A 803 -36.03 -13.26 -32.42
CA TYR A 803 -35.46 -13.22 -33.78
C TYR A 803 -36.51 -13.53 -34.85
N ALA A 804 -37.31 -14.59 -34.65
CA ALA A 804 -38.36 -14.98 -35.60
C ALA A 804 -39.45 -13.90 -35.74
N ALA A 805 -39.71 -13.14 -34.68
CA ALA A 805 -40.64 -12.01 -34.68
C ALA A 805 -40.02 -10.68 -35.18
N GLY A 806 -38.72 -10.65 -35.54
CA GLY A 806 -38.03 -9.43 -35.97
C GLY A 806 -37.84 -8.39 -34.86
N LEU A 807 -37.89 -8.80 -33.60
CA LEU A 807 -37.72 -7.93 -32.43
C LEU A 807 -36.24 -7.65 -32.13
N ILE A 808 -35.35 -8.58 -32.47
CA ILE A 808 -33.89 -8.47 -32.39
C ILE A 808 -33.25 -8.97 -33.70
N GLY A 809 -31.95 -8.74 -33.87
CA GLY A 809 -31.20 -9.04 -35.08
C GLY A 809 -31.05 -7.82 -35.99
N ARG A 810 -31.05 -8.04 -37.30
CA ARG A 810 -30.98 -6.95 -38.29
C ARG A 810 -32.23 -6.10 -38.20
N ASN A 811 -32.06 -4.78 -38.12
CA ASN A 811 -33.14 -3.82 -38.04
C ASN A 811 -34.16 -4.17 -36.92
N ALA A 812 -33.67 -4.36 -35.70
CA ALA A 812 -34.44 -4.76 -34.52
C ALA A 812 -35.68 -3.86 -34.32
N CYS A 813 -36.85 -4.48 -34.15
CA CYS A 813 -38.17 -3.81 -34.09
C CYS A 813 -38.49 -2.89 -35.29
N GLY A 814 -37.79 -3.03 -36.43
CA GLY A 814 -37.90 -2.12 -37.56
C GLY A 814 -37.44 -0.68 -37.27
N SER A 815 -36.48 -0.51 -36.36
CA SER A 815 -36.00 0.79 -35.84
C SER A 815 -34.80 1.39 -36.60
N GLY A 816 -34.18 0.65 -37.51
CA GLY A 816 -32.91 0.97 -38.17
C GLY A 816 -31.67 0.61 -37.35
N TYR A 817 -31.82 -0.08 -36.23
CA TYR A 817 -30.74 -0.49 -35.34
C TYR A 817 -30.52 -2.00 -35.36
N ASP A 818 -29.29 -2.44 -35.63
CA ASP A 818 -28.93 -3.86 -35.58
C ASP A 818 -28.50 -4.24 -34.16
N PHE A 819 -29.05 -5.33 -33.63
CA PHE A 819 -28.70 -5.80 -32.28
C PHE A 819 -28.81 -7.31 -32.14
N ASP A 820 -27.68 -7.99 -31.91
CA ASP A 820 -27.65 -9.43 -31.71
C ASP A 820 -27.59 -9.83 -30.22
N VAL A 821 -28.16 -10.97 -29.86
CA VAL A 821 -28.14 -11.49 -28.49
C VAL A 821 -27.65 -12.93 -28.48
N PHE A 822 -26.60 -13.19 -27.69
CA PHE A 822 -25.96 -14.49 -27.57
C PHE A 822 -26.04 -14.98 -26.12
N VAL A 823 -26.26 -16.28 -25.93
CA VAL A 823 -26.13 -16.94 -24.63
C VAL A 823 -24.83 -17.72 -24.59
N VAL A 824 -24.04 -17.50 -23.54
CA VAL A 824 -22.77 -18.19 -23.29
C VAL A 824 -22.89 -18.89 -21.94
N ARG A 825 -22.75 -20.22 -21.94
CA ARG A 825 -22.70 -20.99 -20.69
C ARG A 825 -21.28 -20.98 -20.15
N GLY A 826 -21.14 -20.54 -18.91
CA GLY A 826 -19.90 -20.41 -18.18
C GLY A 826 -19.37 -21.73 -17.61
N ALA A 827 -18.21 -21.63 -16.96
CA ALA A 827 -17.50 -22.77 -16.36
C ALA A 827 -18.06 -23.22 -14.99
N GLY A 828 -18.98 -22.46 -14.39
CA GLY A 828 -19.64 -22.80 -13.11
C GLY A 828 -18.93 -22.30 -11.84
N ALA A 829 -17.71 -21.76 -11.94
CA ALA A 829 -16.99 -21.20 -10.79
C ALA A 829 -17.51 -19.81 -10.39
N TYR A 830 -17.68 -19.55 -9.09
CA TYR A 830 -18.15 -18.28 -8.55
C TYR A 830 -17.29 -17.08 -8.96
N ILE A 831 -15.97 -17.26 -9.06
CA ILE A 831 -15.07 -16.20 -9.54
C ILE A 831 -15.45 -15.69 -10.94
N CYS A 832 -16.06 -16.53 -11.79
CA CYS A 832 -16.51 -16.12 -13.11
C CYS A 832 -17.67 -15.11 -13.08
N GLY A 833 -18.26 -14.84 -11.91
CA GLY A 833 -19.17 -13.73 -11.67
C GLY A 833 -18.45 -12.37 -11.51
N GLU A 834 -17.12 -12.34 -11.32
CA GLU A 834 -16.36 -11.10 -11.30
C GLU A 834 -16.27 -10.50 -12.71
N GLU A 835 -16.44 -9.18 -12.83
CA GLU A 835 -16.57 -8.45 -14.09
C GLU A 835 -15.54 -8.82 -15.17
N THR A 836 -14.25 -8.92 -14.81
CA THR A 836 -13.18 -9.21 -15.77
C THR A 836 -12.86 -10.70 -15.90
N ALA A 837 -13.03 -11.47 -14.83
CA ALA A 837 -12.94 -12.93 -14.87
C ALA A 837 -14.02 -13.54 -15.78
N LEU A 838 -15.22 -12.97 -15.75
CA LEU A 838 -16.33 -13.29 -16.63
C LEU A 838 -15.94 -13.10 -18.09
N ILE A 839 -15.33 -11.96 -18.42
CA ILE A 839 -14.87 -11.65 -19.78
C ILE A 839 -13.81 -12.67 -20.22
N GLU A 840 -12.84 -13.01 -19.36
CA GLU A 840 -11.85 -14.06 -19.66
C GLU A 840 -12.53 -15.41 -19.95
N SER A 841 -13.55 -15.77 -19.17
CA SER A 841 -14.29 -17.02 -19.39
C SER A 841 -15.09 -17.02 -20.70
N ILE A 842 -15.74 -15.91 -21.07
CA ILE A 842 -16.41 -15.78 -22.39
C ILE A 842 -15.41 -15.98 -23.52
N GLU A 843 -14.19 -15.48 -23.38
CA GLU A 843 -13.11 -15.62 -24.36
C GLU A 843 -12.47 -17.02 -24.37
N GLY A 844 -12.98 -17.97 -23.59
CA GLY A 844 -12.48 -19.34 -23.49
C GLY A 844 -11.20 -19.47 -22.66
N LYS A 845 -10.82 -18.44 -21.90
CA LYS A 845 -9.67 -18.46 -20.99
C LYS A 845 -10.11 -18.84 -19.58
N GLN A 846 -9.14 -19.08 -18.71
CA GLN A 846 -9.43 -19.31 -17.29
C GLN A 846 -10.04 -18.05 -16.67
N GLY A 847 -11.15 -18.19 -15.93
CA GLY A 847 -11.86 -17.10 -15.26
C GLY A 847 -11.05 -16.44 -14.15
N LYS A 848 -10.08 -15.62 -14.53
CA LYS A 848 -9.16 -14.92 -13.63
C LYS A 848 -9.33 -13.41 -13.82
N PRO A 849 -9.53 -12.62 -12.75
CA PRO A 849 -9.59 -11.18 -12.85
C PRO A 849 -8.40 -10.56 -13.60
N ARG A 850 -8.70 -9.55 -14.43
CA ARG A 850 -7.71 -8.71 -15.11
C ARG A 850 -7.29 -7.56 -14.18
N LEU A 851 -6.01 -7.18 -14.25
CA LEU A 851 -5.54 -5.94 -13.63
C LEU A 851 -6.16 -4.74 -14.36
N LYS A 852 -6.71 -3.78 -13.60
CA LYS A 852 -7.25 -2.52 -14.12
C LYS A 852 -6.23 -1.41 -13.82
N PRO A 853 -5.91 -0.49 -14.76
CA PRO A 853 -6.39 -0.36 -16.15
C PRO A 853 -5.70 -1.31 -17.17
N PRO A 854 -6.29 -1.57 -18.37
CA PRO A 854 -7.49 -0.91 -18.94
C PRO A 854 -8.81 -1.41 -18.35
N PHE A 855 -9.81 -0.52 -18.30
CA PHE A 855 -11.16 -0.87 -17.84
C PHE A 855 -11.98 -1.54 -18.96
N PRO A 856 -12.98 -2.38 -18.65
CA PRO A 856 -13.81 -3.04 -19.66
C PRO A 856 -14.47 -2.08 -20.66
N ALA A 857 -14.82 -0.88 -20.22
CA ALA A 857 -15.41 0.16 -21.08
C ALA A 857 -14.45 0.64 -22.20
N ASP A 858 -13.14 0.41 -22.06
CA ASP A 858 -12.13 0.71 -23.07
C ASP A 858 -11.69 -0.55 -23.83
N VAL A 859 -11.42 -1.63 -23.09
CA VAL A 859 -10.97 -2.93 -23.61
C VAL A 859 -11.64 -4.06 -22.80
N GLY A 860 -12.78 -4.53 -23.29
CA GLY A 860 -13.56 -5.60 -22.67
C GLY A 860 -13.50 -6.91 -23.46
N VAL A 861 -14.67 -7.49 -23.75
CA VAL A 861 -14.79 -8.78 -24.44
C VAL A 861 -14.31 -8.68 -25.88
N PHE A 862 -13.49 -9.64 -26.30
CA PHE A 862 -12.85 -9.69 -27.62
C PHE A 862 -12.03 -8.43 -27.94
N GLY A 863 -11.51 -7.77 -26.89
CA GLY A 863 -10.77 -6.52 -27.01
C GLY A 863 -11.62 -5.33 -27.45
N CYS A 864 -12.95 -5.39 -27.34
CA CYS A 864 -13.87 -4.32 -27.71
C CYS A 864 -14.45 -3.61 -26.48
N PRO A 865 -14.79 -2.31 -26.56
CA PRO A 865 -15.46 -1.59 -25.46
C PRO A 865 -16.68 -2.36 -24.96
N THR A 866 -16.75 -2.62 -23.65
CA THR A 866 -17.79 -3.47 -23.06
C THR A 866 -18.27 -2.94 -21.72
N THR A 867 -19.58 -3.00 -21.49
CA THR A 867 -20.15 -2.85 -20.14
C THR A 867 -20.69 -4.18 -19.65
N VAL A 868 -20.28 -4.59 -18.45
CA VAL A 868 -20.87 -5.73 -17.75
C VAL A 868 -21.96 -5.24 -16.80
N ALA A 869 -23.17 -5.80 -16.90
CA ALA A 869 -24.32 -5.44 -16.10
C ALA A 869 -25.07 -6.69 -15.59
N ASN A 870 -25.70 -6.60 -14.42
CA ASN A 870 -26.46 -7.70 -13.83
C ASN A 870 -27.85 -7.87 -14.49
N VAL A 871 -28.39 -9.09 -14.48
CA VAL A 871 -29.68 -9.48 -15.09
C VAL A 871 -30.84 -8.58 -14.66
N GLU A 872 -31.06 -8.41 -13.34
CA GLU A 872 -32.14 -7.58 -12.81
C GLU A 872 -31.98 -6.11 -13.26
N THR A 873 -30.74 -5.61 -13.29
CA THR A 873 -30.44 -4.22 -13.70
C THR A 873 -30.82 -3.95 -15.16
N VAL A 874 -30.54 -4.91 -16.05
CA VAL A 874 -30.86 -4.78 -17.48
C VAL A 874 -32.37 -4.96 -17.72
N SER A 875 -33.00 -5.88 -17.00
CA SER A 875 -34.41 -6.23 -17.17
C SER A 875 -35.38 -5.10 -16.77
N VAL A 876 -35.00 -4.23 -15.82
CA VAL A 876 -35.85 -3.09 -15.40
C VAL A 876 -35.84 -1.92 -16.40
N ALA A 877 -34.82 -1.81 -17.24
CA ALA A 877 -34.58 -0.63 -18.07
C ALA A 877 -35.72 -0.29 -19.06
N PRO A 878 -36.35 -1.26 -19.77
CA PRO A 878 -37.48 -0.97 -20.65
C PRO A 878 -38.67 -0.37 -19.89
N THR A 879 -38.98 -0.90 -18.70
CA THR A 879 -40.10 -0.42 -17.89
C THR A 879 -39.87 0.99 -17.37
N ILE A 880 -38.63 1.32 -16.96
CA ILE A 880 -38.23 2.70 -16.62
C ILE A 880 -38.46 3.62 -17.82
N CYS A 881 -38.04 3.23 -19.03
CA CYS A 881 -38.24 4.04 -20.23
C CYS A 881 -39.72 4.18 -20.61
N ARG A 882 -40.56 3.17 -20.35
CA ARG A 882 -42.00 3.22 -20.62
C ARG A 882 -42.75 4.12 -19.64
N ARG A 883 -42.45 4.03 -18.34
CA ARG A 883 -43.17 4.72 -17.26
C ARG A 883 -42.51 6.04 -16.83
N GLY A 884 -41.29 6.31 -17.28
CA GLY A 884 -40.48 7.48 -16.97
C GLY A 884 -39.54 7.27 -15.78
N GLY A 885 -38.36 7.91 -15.82
CA GLY A 885 -37.38 7.85 -14.73
C GLY A 885 -37.94 8.36 -13.41
N SER A 886 -38.75 9.43 -13.44
CA SER A 886 -39.37 10.01 -12.25
C SER A 886 -40.33 9.06 -11.53
N TRP A 887 -41.00 8.16 -12.26
CA TRP A 887 -41.84 7.12 -11.65
C TRP A 887 -40.99 6.16 -10.81
N PHE A 888 -39.88 5.68 -11.36
CA PHE A 888 -38.98 4.77 -10.64
C PHE A 888 -38.27 5.47 -9.46
N LEU A 889 -37.93 6.75 -9.63
CA LEU A 889 -37.36 7.60 -8.57
C LEU A 889 -38.32 7.79 -7.38
N GLY A 890 -39.65 7.70 -7.63
CA GLY A 890 -40.68 7.83 -6.61
C GLY A 890 -40.74 6.68 -5.59
N PHE A 891 -40.05 5.57 -5.87
CA PHE A 891 -39.88 4.47 -4.93
C PHE A 891 -38.56 4.57 -4.18
N GLY A 892 -38.57 4.18 -2.91
CA GLY A 892 -37.46 4.23 -1.99
C GLY A 892 -37.10 5.64 -1.55
N ARG A 893 -36.04 5.74 -0.75
CA ARG A 893 -35.54 7.03 -0.26
C ARG A 893 -34.47 7.61 -1.18
N GLU A 894 -34.12 8.85 -0.92
CA GLU A 894 -33.05 9.56 -1.63
C GLU A 894 -31.78 8.70 -1.72
N ARG A 895 -31.19 8.62 -2.93
CA ARG A 895 -30.03 7.76 -3.30
C ARG A 895 -30.27 6.24 -3.27
N ASN A 896 -31.46 5.77 -2.90
CA ASN A 896 -31.83 4.36 -2.81
C ASN A 896 -33.18 4.13 -3.51
N SER A 897 -33.22 4.43 -4.80
CA SER A 897 -34.45 4.51 -5.56
C SER A 897 -34.87 3.21 -6.22
N GLY A 898 -36.17 3.06 -6.47
CA GLY A 898 -36.77 1.98 -7.24
C GLY A 898 -37.24 0.78 -6.44
N THR A 899 -37.48 -0.33 -7.15
CA THR A 899 -37.81 -1.64 -6.57
C THR A 899 -36.59 -2.56 -6.59
N LYS A 900 -36.64 -3.62 -5.78
CA LYS A 900 -35.59 -4.64 -5.67
C LYS A 900 -36.22 -6.03 -5.50
N LEU A 901 -35.63 -7.02 -6.14
CA LEU A 901 -35.89 -8.42 -5.78
C LEU A 901 -35.11 -8.80 -4.52
N PHE A 902 -35.83 -9.21 -3.48
CA PHE A 902 -35.30 -9.75 -2.23
C PHE A 902 -35.46 -11.26 -2.23
N ASN A 903 -34.40 -11.99 -1.88
CA ASN A 903 -34.45 -13.44 -1.76
C ASN A 903 -34.34 -13.84 -0.29
N ILE A 904 -35.40 -14.41 0.29
CA ILE A 904 -35.49 -14.70 1.73
C ILE A 904 -35.44 -16.20 1.95
N SER A 905 -34.53 -16.66 2.81
CA SER A 905 -34.29 -18.08 3.11
C SER A 905 -33.87 -18.30 4.58
N GLY A 906 -33.61 -19.56 4.95
CA GLY A 906 -33.22 -19.94 6.31
C GLY A 906 -34.42 -20.30 7.20
N HIS A 907 -34.34 -19.98 8.49
CA HIS A 907 -35.35 -20.24 9.52
C HIS A 907 -36.54 -19.28 9.41
N VAL A 908 -37.28 -19.38 8.30
CA VAL A 908 -38.54 -18.69 8.04
C VAL A 908 -39.61 -19.72 7.66
N ASN A 909 -40.88 -19.38 7.81
CA ASN A 909 -41.98 -20.32 7.53
C ASN A 909 -42.14 -20.60 6.03
N THR A 910 -41.86 -19.61 5.18
CA THR A 910 -42.09 -19.66 3.73
C THR A 910 -40.97 -18.92 3.00
N PRO A 911 -39.83 -19.58 2.75
CA PRO A 911 -38.77 -19.02 1.93
C PRO A 911 -39.27 -18.58 0.54
N CYS A 912 -38.87 -17.41 0.05
CA CYS A 912 -39.42 -16.83 -1.17
C CYS A 912 -38.52 -15.78 -1.82
N THR A 913 -38.73 -15.51 -3.11
CA THR A 913 -38.19 -14.35 -3.82
C THR A 913 -39.32 -13.36 -4.08
N VAL A 914 -39.19 -12.11 -3.65
CA VAL A 914 -40.25 -11.11 -3.76
C VAL A 914 -39.72 -9.79 -4.32
N GLU A 915 -40.54 -9.10 -5.11
CA GLU A 915 -40.27 -7.71 -5.51
C GLU A 915 -40.87 -6.76 -4.47
N GLU A 916 -40.07 -5.88 -3.90
CA GLU A 916 -40.55 -4.84 -2.99
C GLU A 916 -39.88 -3.48 -3.26
N GLU A 917 -40.48 -2.45 -2.67
CA GLU A 917 -39.91 -1.10 -2.67
C GLU A 917 -38.56 -1.09 -1.94
N MET A 918 -37.56 -0.42 -2.53
CA MET A 918 -36.26 -0.23 -1.88
C MET A 918 -36.43 0.52 -0.55
N SER A 919 -35.63 0.20 0.47
CA SER A 919 -35.73 0.79 1.83
C SER A 919 -36.92 0.29 2.66
N ILE A 920 -37.61 -0.79 2.25
CA ILE A 920 -38.56 -1.49 3.12
C ILE A 920 -37.85 -1.94 4.41
N PRO A 921 -38.44 -1.77 5.61
CA PRO A 921 -37.87 -2.31 6.85
C PRO A 921 -37.71 -3.84 6.78
N LEU A 922 -36.59 -4.36 7.28
CA LEU A 922 -36.29 -5.80 7.28
C LEU A 922 -37.38 -6.62 7.99
N LYS A 923 -37.87 -6.11 9.12
CA LYS A 923 -38.97 -6.71 9.87
C LYS A 923 -40.22 -6.87 9.00
N ASP A 924 -40.66 -5.80 8.37
CA ASP A 924 -41.85 -5.80 7.51
C ASP A 924 -41.68 -6.74 6.31
N LEU A 925 -40.48 -6.77 5.73
CA LEU A 925 -40.13 -7.67 4.63
C LEU A 925 -40.29 -9.15 5.03
N ILE A 926 -39.76 -9.55 6.20
CA ILE A 926 -39.81 -10.95 6.69
C ILE A 926 -41.22 -11.32 7.17
N GLU A 927 -41.80 -10.52 8.08
CA GLU A 927 -43.10 -10.83 8.70
C GLU A 927 -44.21 -10.95 7.66
N ARG A 928 -44.17 -10.13 6.61
CA ARG A 928 -45.16 -10.13 5.54
C ARG A 928 -45.02 -11.30 4.57
N HIS A 929 -43.80 -11.56 4.10
CA HIS A 929 -43.59 -12.44 2.94
C HIS A 929 -43.14 -13.85 3.31
N ALA A 930 -42.32 -13.99 4.35
CA ALA A 930 -41.70 -15.26 4.69
C ALA A 930 -42.21 -15.86 6.01
N GLY A 931 -42.74 -15.02 6.92
CA GLY A 931 -43.21 -15.42 8.25
C GLY A 931 -42.05 -15.74 9.20
N GLY A 932 -42.11 -15.15 10.39
CA GLY A 932 -41.06 -15.20 11.44
C GLY A 932 -41.01 -13.86 12.17
N SER A 933 -40.82 -13.86 13.50
CA SER A 933 -40.76 -12.62 14.29
C SER A 933 -39.32 -12.11 14.37
N VAL A 934 -39.09 -10.86 13.97
CA VAL A 934 -37.76 -10.21 13.96
C VAL A 934 -37.84 -8.87 14.69
N CYS A 935 -36.87 -8.59 15.56
CA CYS A 935 -36.90 -7.41 16.44
C CYS A 935 -36.15 -6.16 15.94
N GLU A 936 -35.42 -6.21 14.82
CA GLU A 936 -34.64 -5.05 14.34
C GLU A 936 -35.30 -4.27 13.19
N GLU A 937 -35.33 -2.94 13.33
CA GLU A 937 -35.83 -1.97 12.34
C GLU A 937 -34.68 -1.44 11.47
N VAL A 938 -34.05 -2.30 10.67
CA VAL A 938 -33.04 -1.87 9.67
C VAL A 938 -33.71 -1.70 8.31
N LEU A 939 -33.42 -0.61 7.61
CA LEU A 939 -33.92 -0.37 6.25
C LEU A 939 -33.13 -1.20 5.24
N MET A 940 -33.83 -1.95 4.38
CA MET A 940 -33.24 -2.80 3.36
C MET A 940 -32.88 -2.00 2.11
N ASP A 941 -31.81 -1.24 2.21
CA ASP A 941 -31.21 -0.48 1.11
C ASP A 941 -29.68 -0.36 1.27
N PHE A 942 -28.98 0.16 0.25
CA PHE A 942 -27.51 0.21 0.25
C PHE A 942 -26.95 1.06 1.38
N ASP A 943 -27.51 2.25 1.61
CA ASP A 943 -26.92 3.19 2.55
C ASP A 943 -27.31 2.85 4.01
N GLY A 944 -28.48 2.25 4.24
CA GLY A 944 -28.99 1.86 5.55
C GLY A 944 -28.24 0.66 6.11
N LEU A 945 -27.92 -0.31 5.26
CA LEU A 945 -27.11 -1.46 5.65
C LEU A 945 -25.65 -1.07 5.90
N ILE A 946 -25.06 -0.17 5.11
CA ILE A 946 -23.72 0.39 5.40
C ILE A 946 -23.70 1.09 6.76
N GLN A 947 -24.75 1.84 7.12
CA GLN A 947 -24.85 2.48 8.44
C GLN A 947 -24.94 1.45 9.58
N ALA A 948 -25.56 0.30 9.33
CA ALA A 948 -25.59 -0.81 10.26
C ALA A 948 -24.30 -1.67 10.25
N GLN A 949 -23.24 -1.20 9.58
CA GLN A 949 -21.98 -1.95 9.39
C GLN A 949 -22.22 -3.32 8.76
N THR A 950 -22.99 -3.31 7.66
CA THR A 950 -23.20 -4.42 6.73
C THR A 950 -23.45 -3.89 5.32
N GLY A 951 -23.84 -4.75 4.38
CA GLY A 951 -24.17 -4.33 3.02
C GLY A 951 -25.35 -5.08 2.42
N LEU A 952 -26.03 -4.41 1.49
CA LEU A 952 -27.21 -4.96 0.81
C LEU A 952 -26.88 -6.12 -0.12
N GLY A 953 -25.74 -6.02 -0.81
CA GLY A 953 -25.36 -7.00 -1.81
C GLY A 953 -26.44 -7.25 -2.88
N THR A 954 -26.73 -8.51 -3.18
CA THR A 954 -27.76 -8.93 -4.14
C THR A 954 -29.15 -8.88 -3.51
N ALA A 955 -29.24 -8.49 -2.23
CA ALA A 955 -30.43 -8.53 -1.39
C ALA A 955 -30.91 -9.96 -1.09
N ALA A 956 -29.97 -10.90 -0.96
CA ALA A 956 -30.22 -12.20 -0.33
C ALA A 956 -30.27 -12.03 1.19
N VAL A 957 -31.25 -12.63 1.85
CA VAL A 957 -31.51 -12.57 3.28
C VAL A 957 -31.62 -14.00 3.80
N ILE A 958 -30.65 -14.43 4.62
CA ILE A 958 -30.66 -15.73 5.27
C ILE A 958 -30.96 -15.51 6.76
N VAL A 959 -32.10 -15.99 7.22
CA VAL A 959 -32.54 -15.87 8.61
C VAL A 959 -32.02 -17.07 9.42
N MET A 960 -31.29 -16.80 10.49
CA MET A 960 -30.78 -17.82 11.41
C MET A 960 -31.38 -17.61 12.80
N ASP A 961 -32.06 -18.63 13.32
CA ASP A 961 -32.61 -18.58 14.67
C ASP A 961 -31.52 -18.85 15.72
N LYS A 962 -31.88 -18.76 17.01
CA LYS A 962 -30.92 -19.00 18.10
C LYS A 962 -30.38 -20.42 18.11
N SER A 963 -31.02 -21.41 17.48
CA SER A 963 -30.52 -22.79 17.50
C SER A 963 -29.25 -22.98 16.66
N THR A 964 -28.93 -22.04 15.77
CA THR A 964 -27.83 -22.15 14.80
C THR A 964 -26.44 -21.99 15.45
N ASP A 965 -25.51 -22.89 15.11
CA ASP A 965 -24.09 -22.70 15.39
C ASP A 965 -23.49 -21.69 14.40
N ILE A 966 -23.41 -20.44 14.86
CA ILE A 966 -22.96 -19.32 14.05
C ILE A 966 -21.49 -19.42 13.63
N ILE A 967 -20.64 -20.06 14.45
CA ILE A 967 -19.22 -20.22 14.15
C ILE A 967 -19.06 -21.23 13.01
N ARG A 968 -19.81 -22.33 13.06
CA ARG A 968 -19.84 -23.34 11.99
C ARG A 968 -20.41 -22.80 10.70
N ALA A 969 -21.49 -22.01 10.77
CA ALA A 969 -22.07 -21.36 9.59
C ALA A 969 -21.05 -20.45 8.87
N ILE A 970 -20.33 -19.61 9.62
CA ILE A 970 -19.26 -18.77 9.04
C ILE A 970 -18.10 -19.60 8.53
N ALA A 971 -17.68 -20.66 9.24
CA ALA A 971 -16.61 -21.54 8.78
C ALA A 971 -16.91 -22.16 7.41
N ARG A 972 -18.16 -22.57 7.17
CA ARG A 972 -18.61 -23.09 5.87
C ARG A 972 -18.59 -22.04 4.76
N LEU A 973 -18.90 -20.79 5.09
CA LEU A 973 -18.83 -19.68 4.13
C LEU A 973 -17.37 -19.37 3.77
N ILE A 974 -16.45 -19.40 4.75
CA ILE A 974 -15.02 -19.23 4.48
C ILE A 974 -14.46 -20.40 3.66
N GLU A 975 -14.93 -21.63 3.89
CA GLU A 975 -14.58 -22.79 3.08
C GLU A 975 -15.04 -22.61 1.61
N PHE A 976 -16.23 -22.06 1.39
CA PHE A 976 -16.71 -21.68 0.05
C PHE A 976 -15.78 -20.65 -0.60
N TYR A 977 -15.48 -19.52 0.07
CA TYR A 977 -14.60 -18.49 -0.48
C TYR A 977 -13.17 -18.99 -0.73
N LYS A 978 -12.67 -19.92 0.10
CA LYS A 978 -11.39 -20.60 -0.12
C LYS A 978 -11.44 -21.41 -1.42
N HIS A 979 -12.49 -22.22 -1.61
CA HIS A 979 -12.66 -23.06 -2.80
C HIS A 979 -12.80 -22.23 -4.08
N GLU A 980 -13.52 -21.11 -3.99
CA GLU A 980 -13.80 -20.22 -5.13
C GLU A 980 -12.68 -19.21 -5.42
N SER A 981 -11.61 -19.19 -4.62
CA SER A 981 -10.46 -18.33 -4.85
C SER A 981 -9.73 -18.70 -6.14
N CYS A 982 -9.45 -17.70 -6.98
CA CYS A 982 -8.64 -17.89 -8.19
C CYS A 982 -7.14 -18.05 -7.91
N GLY A 983 -6.71 -17.78 -6.67
CA GLY A 983 -5.32 -17.90 -6.22
C GLY A 983 -4.33 -16.88 -6.81
N GLN A 984 -4.79 -15.80 -7.47
CA GLN A 984 -3.89 -14.82 -8.08
C GLN A 984 -3.18 -13.91 -7.05
N CYS A 985 -3.89 -13.49 -6.01
CA CYS A 985 -3.37 -12.53 -5.02
C CYS A 985 -2.85 -13.28 -3.80
N THR A 986 -1.63 -13.01 -3.35
CA THR A 986 -1.08 -13.63 -2.14
C THR A 986 -1.97 -13.42 -0.90
N PRO A 987 -2.50 -12.20 -0.60
CA PRO A 987 -3.38 -12.00 0.54
C PRO A 987 -4.62 -12.89 0.51
N CYS A 988 -5.26 -13.06 -0.65
CA CYS A 988 -6.41 -13.96 -0.80
C CYS A 988 -6.01 -15.44 -0.75
N ARG A 989 -4.97 -15.83 -1.50
CA ARG A 989 -4.56 -17.23 -1.67
C ARG A 989 -4.13 -17.86 -0.35
N GLU A 990 -3.26 -17.18 0.40
CA GLU A 990 -2.77 -17.68 1.69
C GLU A 990 -3.69 -17.26 2.83
N GLY A 991 -4.16 -16.01 2.83
CA GLY A 991 -4.92 -15.46 3.94
C GLY A 991 -6.29 -16.09 4.12
N VAL A 992 -7.03 -16.36 3.03
CA VAL A 992 -8.33 -17.06 3.13
C VAL A 992 -8.14 -18.50 3.60
N ASP A 993 -7.03 -19.14 3.22
CA ASP A 993 -6.72 -20.51 3.66
C ASP A 993 -6.38 -20.56 5.16
N TRP A 994 -5.57 -19.61 5.65
CA TRP A 994 -5.31 -19.45 7.09
C TRP A 994 -6.58 -19.14 7.87
N MET A 995 -7.43 -18.25 7.36
CA MET A 995 -8.70 -17.90 7.96
C MET A 995 -9.64 -19.11 8.05
N ASN A 996 -9.74 -19.92 6.99
CA ASN A 996 -10.49 -21.17 6.99
C ASN A 996 -9.97 -22.14 8.07
N ASN A 997 -8.65 -22.33 8.15
CA ASN A 997 -8.04 -23.23 9.12
C ASN A 997 -8.29 -22.75 10.57
N MET A 998 -8.24 -21.45 10.83
CA MET A 998 -8.59 -20.85 12.13
C MET A 998 -10.06 -21.05 12.47
N MET A 999 -10.96 -20.78 11.53
CA MET A 999 -12.41 -20.98 11.71
C MET A 999 -12.75 -22.42 12.07
N TRP A 1000 -12.15 -23.40 11.39
CA TRP A 1000 -12.38 -24.81 11.73
C TRP A 1000 -11.79 -25.23 13.07
N ARG A 1001 -10.76 -24.55 13.58
CA ARG A 1001 -10.30 -24.72 14.97
C ARG A 1001 -11.29 -24.11 15.97
N PHE A 1002 -11.90 -22.97 15.67
CA PHE A 1002 -13.00 -22.43 16.49
C PHE A 1002 -14.17 -23.40 16.56
N VAL A 1003 -14.55 -24.04 15.45
CA VAL A 1003 -15.62 -25.06 15.42
C VAL A 1003 -15.28 -26.28 16.27
N LYS A 1004 -14.02 -26.72 16.28
CA LYS A 1004 -13.58 -27.89 17.06
C LYS A 1004 -13.34 -27.60 18.54
N GLY A 1005 -13.19 -26.33 18.92
CA GLY A 1005 -12.77 -25.91 20.26
C GLY A 1005 -11.25 -25.96 20.50
N ASP A 1006 -10.44 -26.17 19.45
CA ASP A 1006 -8.99 -26.34 19.54
C ASP A 1006 -8.20 -25.03 19.42
N ALA A 1007 -8.89 -23.90 19.23
CA ALA A 1007 -8.24 -22.62 19.03
C ALA A 1007 -7.82 -21.96 20.36
N ARG A 1008 -6.86 -21.03 20.29
CA ARG A 1008 -6.44 -20.24 21.45
C ARG A 1008 -7.21 -18.91 21.51
N ALA A 1009 -7.37 -18.35 22.70
CA ALA A 1009 -8.03 -17.05 22.87
C ALA A 1009 -7.37 -15.92 22.03
N ALA A 1010 -6.04 -15.95 21.86
CA ALA A 1010 -5.32 -15.00 21.01
C ALA A 1010 -5.66 -15.13 19.51
N GLU A 1011 -6.17 -16.29 19.06
CA GLU A 1011 -6.58 -16.49 17.67
C GLU A 1011 -7.80 -15.64 17.28
N ILE A 1012 -8.60 -15.17 18.26
CA ILE A 1012 -9.72 -14.25 18.01
C ILE A 1012 -9.20 -12.91 17.48
N ASP A 1013 -8.12 -12.37 18.07
CA ASP A 1013 -7.52 -11.12 17.60
C ASP A 1013 -6.70 -11.33 16.32
N MET A 1014 -6.02 -12.48 16.19
CA MET A 1014 -5.28 -12.79 14.98
C MET A 1014 -6.18 -12.95 13.76
N ILE A 1015 -7.35 -13.60 13.89
CA ILE A 1015 -8.25 -13.78 12.74
C ILE A 1015 -8.89 -12.45 12.32
N TRP A 1016 -9.13 -11.56 13.30
CA TRP A 1016 -9.60 -10.19 13.03
C TRP A 1016 -8.56 -9.42 12.21
N GLU A 1017 -7.30 -9.42 12.66
CA GLU A 1017 -6.22 -8.74 11.96
C GLU A 1017 -5.97 -9.36 10.57
N LEU A 1018 -5.96 -10.69 10.49
CA LEU A 1018 -5.82 -11.41 9.21
C LEU A 1018 -6.91 -10.98 8.21
N SER A 1019 -8.16 -10.87 8.65
CA SER A 1019 -9.27 -10.43 7.78
C SER A 1019 -9.05 -9.00 7.25
N LYS A 1020 -8.44 -8.11 8.04
CA LYS A 1020 -8.11 -6.73 7.63
C LYS A 1020 -6.95 -6.66 6.63
N GLN A 1021 -6.01 -7.60 6.71
CA GLN A 1021 -4.91 -7.71 5.74
C GLN A 1021 -5.36 -8.30 4.39
N ILE A 1022 -6.50 -9.00 4.35
CA ILE A 1022 -7.11 -9.48 3.09
C ILE A 1022 -7.91 -8.34 2.45
N GLU A 1023 -8.76 -7.68 3.25
CA GLU A 1023 -9.64 -6.59 2.81
C GLU A 1023 -8.85 -5.46 2.13
N GLY A 1024 -9.24 -5.07 0.92
CA GLY A 1024 -8.64 -3.98 0.16
C GLY A 1024 -7.27 -4.29 -0.48
N HIS A 1025 -6.72 -5.49 -0.27
CA HIS A 1025 -5.37 -5.87 -0.75
C HIS A 1025 -5.40 -6.92 -1.88
N THR A 1026 -6.54 -7.07 -2.57
CA THR A 1026 -6.76 -8.05 -3.64
C THR A 1026 -7.16 -7.39 -4.96
N ILE A 1027 -6.92 -8.08 -6.09
CA ILE A 1027 -7.27 -7.59 -7.44
C ILE A 1027 -8.79 -7.45 -7.62
N CYS A 1028 -9.56 -8.32 -6.97
CA CYS A 1028 -11.02 -8.32 -7.02
C CYS A 1028 -11.62 -8.32 -5.62
N ALA A 1029 -12.91 -8.02 -5.54
CA ALA A 1029 -13.65 -7.92 -4.27
C ALA A 1029 -14.00 -9.28 -3.64
N LEU A 1030 -13.59 -10.42 -4.23
CA LEU A 1030 -13.76 -11.74 -3.60
C LEU A 1030 -13.01 -11.82 -2.27
N GLY A 1031 -11.82 -11.20 -2.17
CA GLY A 1031 -11.06 -11.13 -0.92
C GLY A 1031 -11.85 -10.41 0.18
N ASP A 1032 -12.46 -9.28 -0.16
CA ASP A 1032 -13.30 -8.50 0.75
C ASP A 1032 -14.52 -9.33 1.21
N GLY A 1033 -15.17 -10.01 0.26
CA GLY A 1033 -16.29 -10.91 0.54
C GLY A 1033 -15.94 -12.09 1.46
N ALA A 1034 -14.70 -12.59 1.39
CA ALA A 1034 -14.21 -13.61 2.31
C ALA A 1034 -13.90 -13.06 3.71
N ALA A 1035 -13.41 -11.82 3.81
CA ALA A 1035 -12.98 -11.21 5.07
C ALA A 1035 -14.14 -10.74 5.95
N TRP A 1036 -15.13 -10.08 5.35
CA TRP A 1036 -16.25 -9.47 6.07
C TRP A 1036 -17.10 -10.45 6.94
N PRO A 1037 -17.39 -11.70 6.52
CA PRO A 1037 -18.08 -12.69 7.37
C PRO A 1037 -17.44 -12.87 8.74
N VAL A 1038 -16.11 -12.97 8.75
CA VAL A 1038 -15.32 -13.16 9.98
C VAL A 1038 -15.32 -11.87 10.79
N GLN A 1039 -15.20 -10.71 10.14
CA GLN A 1039 -15.32 -9.42 10.84
C GLN A 1039 -16.69 -9.27 11.52
N GLY A 1040 -17.78 -9.61 10.84
CA GLY A 1040 -19.12 -9.62 11.41
C GLY A 1040 -19.23 -10.58 12.61
N LEU A 1041 -18.71 -11.80 12.47
CA LEU A 1041 -18.68 -12.79 13.56
C LEU A 1041 -17.99 -12.24 14.82
N ILE A 1042 -16.79 -11.68 14.66
CA ILE A 1042 -16.02 -11.14 15.78
C ILE A 1042 -16.72 -9.92 16.37
N ARG A 1043 -17.23 -8.99 15.55
CA ARG A 1043 -17.90 -7.77 16.03
C ARG A 1043 -19.11 -8.07 16.92
N HIS A 1044 -19.94 -9.04 16.53
CA HIS A 1044 -21.21 -9.30 17.19
C HIS A 1044 -21.18 -10.45 18.21
N PHE A 1045 -20.26 -11.41 18.05
CA PHE A 1045 -20.23 -12.65 18.83
C PHE A 1045 -18.92 -12.89 19.59
N ARG A 1046 -17.97 -11.96 19.61
CA ARG A 1046 -16.72 -12.08 20.39
C ARG A 1046 -16.92 -12.54 21.85
N PRO A 1047 -17.87 -12.02 22.64
CA PRO A 1047 -18.11 -12.53 24.00
C PRO A 1047 -18.55 -13.99 24.05
N ASN A 1048 -19.32 -14.45 23.04
CA ASN A 1048 -19.78 -15.83 22.94
C ASN A 1048 -18.62 -16.77 22.60
N ILE A 1049 -17.72 -16.34 21.72
CA ILE A 1049 -16.50 -17.08 21.37
C ILE A 1049 -15.60 -17.22 22.61
N HIS A 1050 -15.42 -16.14 23.39
CA HIS A 1050 -14.65 -16.19 24.65
C HIS A 1050 -15.26 -17.15 25.70
N ARG A 1051 -16.59 -17.20 25.85
CA ARG A 1051 -17.25 -18.14 26.77
C ARG A 1051 -17.10 -19.60 26.36
N GLY A 1052 -17.07 -19.89 25.06
CA GLY A 1052 -16.80 -21.24 24.54
C GLY A 1052 -15.44 -21.80 24.98
N PHE A 1053 -14.45 -20.94 25.20
CA PHE A 1053 -13.13 -21.32 25.71
C PHE A 1053 -13.08 -21.58 27.23
N ILE A 1054 -14.01 -21.04 28.02
CA ILE A 1054 -14.00 -21.14 29.49
C ILE A 1054 -14.69 -22.44 29.97
N SER A 1055 -15.55 -23.05 29.15
CA SER A 1055 -16.32 -24.25 29.50
C SER A 1055 -15.65 -25.58 29.13
N VAL A 1056 -14.31 -25.63 29.04
CA VAL A 1056 -13.57 -26.84 28.62
C VAL A 1056 -13.33 -27.84 29.77
N ASP A 1057 -13.75 -27.54 31.00
CA ASP A 1057 -13.83 -28.57 32.05
C ASP A 1057 -15.26 -29.10 32.18
N VAL A 1058 -15.42 -30.37 31.78
CA VAL A 1058 -16.55 -31.29 31.96
C VAL A 1058 -17.67 -31.27 30.88
N SER A 1059 -17.68 -32.34 30.05
CA SER A 1059 -18.78 -32.91 29.22
C SER A 1059 -18.99 -32.40 27.76
N PRO A 1060 -19.47 -33.27 26.83
CA PRO A 1060 -19.30 -33.06 25.38
C PRO A 1060 -20.24 -31.99 24.81
N CYS A 1061 -19.64 -31.08 24.02
CA CYS A 1061 -20.23 -30.21 23.00
C CYS A 1061 -21.59 -29.57 23.34
N ARG A 1062 -21.57 -28.37 23.92
CA ARG A 1062 -22.73 -27.47 23.90
C ARG A 1062 -22.61 -26.48 22.74
N THR A 1063 -23.46 -26.66 21.73
CA THR A 1063 -23.68 -25.77 20.60
C THR A 1063 -23.89 -24.33 21.07
N LEU A 1064 -23.15 -23.37 20.53
CA LEU A 1064 -23.32 -21.93 20.82
C LEU A 1064 -24.51 -21.40 20.02
N HIS A 1065 -25.58 -21.07 20.74
CA HIS A 1065 -26.88 -20.68 20.19
C HIS A 1065 -27.04 -19.14 20.10
N ALA A 1066 -27.16 -18.57 18.89
CA ALA A 1066 -27.48 -17.15 18.71
C ALA A 1066 -28.21 -16.83 17.38
N ALA A 1067 -29.14 -15.86 17.39
CA ALA A 1067 -29.92 -15.46 16.22
C ALA A 1067 -29.23 -14.36 15.42
N GLY A 1068 -29.35 -14.40 14.08
CA GLY A 1068 -28.80 -13.40 13.18
C GLY A 1068 -29.44 -13.44 11.79
N VAL A 1069 -29.37 -12.32 11.08
CA VAL A 1069 -29.73 -12.24 9.65
C VAL A 1069 -28.48 -11.93 8.85
N VAL A 1070 -28.24 -12.72 7.81
CA VAL A 1070 -27.11 -12.54 6.87
C VAL A 1070 -27.65 -11.95 5.58
N SER A 1071 -27.12 -10.79 5.17
CA SER A 1071 -27.36 -10.19 3.85
C SER A 1071 -26.13 -10.40 2.97
N GLU A 1072 -26.25 -10.87 1.72
CA GLU A 1072 -25.09 -11.22 0.88
C GLU A 1072 -25.09 -10.53 -0.50
N SER A 1073 -23.96 -9.89 -0.82
CA SER A 1073 -23.13 -10.02 -2.04
C SER A 1073 -22.08 -8.91 -2.08
N ILE A 1074 -20.84 -9.31 -2.36
CA ILE A 1074 -19.60 -8.61 -2.04
C ILE A 1074 -19.44 -8.33 -0.53
N SER A 1075 -20.50 -8.00 0.22
CA SER A 1075 -20.60 -7.66 1.65
C SER A 1075 -21.35 -8.68 2.46
N MET A 1076 -20.64 -9.48 3.26
CA MET A 1076 -21.22 -10.35 4.29
C MET A 1076 -20.87 -9.74 5.64
N GLU A 1077 -21.77 -8.97 6.26
CA GLU A 1077 -21.65 -8.68 7.70
C GLU A 1077 -22.98 -9.06 8.38
N MET A 1078 -22.87 -9.69 9.55
CA MET A 1078 -24.01 -10.19 10.32
C MET A 1078 -24.78 -9.05 10.98
N LEU A 1079 -26.10 -9.05 10.85
CA LEU A 1079 -26.99 -8.32 11.75
C LEU A 1079 -27.37 -9.24 12.91
N LYS A 1080 -27.04 -8.84 14.14
CA LYS A 1080 -27.39 -9.58 15.35
C LYS A 1080 -28.73 -9.11 15.88
N ILE A 1081 -29.78 -9.90 15.66
CA ILE A 1081 -31.12 -9.58 16.16
C ILE A 1081 -31.29 -10.09 17.59
N GLU A 1082 -31.48 -9.17 18.53
CA GLU A 1082 -31.85 -9.50 19.92
C GLU A 1082 -33.34 -9.86 20.00
N GLN A 1083 -33.63 -11.17 19.83
CA GLN A 1083 -34.92 -11.87 19.93
C GLN A 1083 -35.55 -12.28 18.58
N VAL A 1084 -35.63 -13.60 18.39
CA VAL A 1084 -36.59 -14.27 17.50
C VAL A 1084 -37.45 -15.11 18.45
N ILE A 1085 -38.75 -14.80 18.55
CA ILE A 1085 -39.70 -15.63 19.30
C ILE A 1085 -40.38 -16.53 18.27
N VAL A 1086 -39.87 -17.76 18.11
CA VAL A 1086 -40.64 -18.82 17.46
C VAL A 1086 -41.69 -19.27 18.47
N GLY A 1087 -42.92 -18.80 18.31
CA GLY A 1087 -44.03 -19.18 19.18
C GLY A 1087 -44.34 -20.67 19.07
N SER A 1088 -43.79 -21.49 19.96
CA SER A 1088 -44.24 -22.86 20.16
C SER A 1088 -45.42 -22.89 21.16
N GLU A 1089 -46.62 -22.51 20.72
CA GLU A 1089 -47.83 -22.94 21.42
C GLU A 1089 -48.37 -24.20 20.75
N ARG A 1090 -47.86 -25.38 21.15
CA ARG A 1090 -48.64 -26.61 21.05
C ARG A 1090 -49.72 -26.55 22.12
N ARG A 1091 -50.88 -25.96 21.80
CA ARG A 1091 -52.12 -26.21 22.55
C ARG A 1091 -52.73 -27.52 22.08
N SER A 1092 -52.68 -28.50 22.96
CA SER A 1092 -53.47 -29.72 22.90
C SER A 1092 -54.94 -29.39 23.14
N THR A 1093 -55.74 -29.31 22.08
CA THR A 1093 -57.21 -29.44 22.19
C THR A 1093 -57.72 -30.25 21.02
N SER A 1094 -58.10 -31.48 21.33
CA SER A 1094 -58.91 -32.39 20.53
C SER A 1094 -60.31 -31.82 20.36
N ALA A 1095 -60.73 -31.59 19.11
CA ALA A 1095 -62.15 -31.53 18.74
C ALA A 1095 -62.29 -31.82 17.24
N GLU A 1096 -62.85 -32.99 16.93
CA GLU A 1096 -63.43 -33.31 15.63
C GLU A 1096 -64.58 -32.34 15.31
N ILE A 1097 -64.80 -32.01 14.03
CA ILE A 1097 -66.09 -32.14 13.30
C ILE A 1097 -65.90 -31.72 11.82
N LYS A 1098 -66.02 -32.75 10.96
CA LYS A 1098 -66.66 -32.88 9.62
C LYS A 1098 -66.91 -31.64 8.73
N SER A 1099 -66.42 -31.70 7.48
CA SER A 1099 -67.24 -32.03 6.27
C SER A 1099 -66.43 -31.90 4.95
N GLU A 1100 -66.63 -32.89 4.06
CA GLU A 1100 -66.15 -33.13 2.67
C GLU A 1100 -66.44 -32.01 1.62
N PRO A 1101 -66.13 -32.18 0.30
CA PRO A 1101 -64.86 -32.53 -0.35
C PRO A 1101 -64.57 -31.64 -1.61
N ALA A 1102 -63.50 -32.01 -2.35
CA ALA A 1102 -63.23 -31.77 -3.78
C ALA A 1102 -62.18 -30.70 -4.15
N VAL A 1103 -60.90 -31.11 -4.24
CA VAL A 1103 -59.99 -30.69 -5.34
C VAL A 1103 -59.04 -31.85 -5.69
N VAL A 1104 -58.94 -32.10 -7.00
CA VAL A 1104 -58.14 -33.09 -7.75
C VAL A 1104 -56.63 -32.94 -7.51
N PRO A 1105 -55.82 -34.03 -7.55
CA PRO A 1105 -54.41 -33.98 -7.13
C PRO A 1105 -53.49 -33.43 -8.23
N LEU A 1106 -52.67 -32.43 -7.88
CA LEU A 1106 -51.50 -31.97 -8.64
C LEU A 1106 -50.23 -32.22 -7.81
N GLN A 1107 -49.90 -33.49 -7.58
CA GLN A 1107 -48.56 -33.90 -7.17
C GLN A 1107 -47.71 -34.08 -8.44
N SER A 1108 -46.87 -33.10 -8.78
CA SER A 1108 -45.65 -33.34 -9.58
C SER A 1108 -44.76 -32.10 -9.82
N TYR A 1109 -45.17 -30.86 -9.53
CA TYR A 1109 -44.38 -29.67 -9.91
C TYR A 1109 -43.76 -28.85 -8.77
N GLN A 1110 -43.92 -29.24 -7.50
CA GLN A 1110 -43.33 -28.52 -6.35
C GLN A 1110 -42.01 -29.12 -5.82
N HIS A 1111 -41.50 -30.21 -6.42
CA HIS A 1111 -40.34 -30.92 -5.87
C HIS A 1111 -38.96 -30.37 -6.29
N GLU A 1112 -38.86 -29.59 -7.37
CA GLU A 1112 -37.56 -29.11 -7.88
C GLU A 1112 -37.16 -27.72 -7.34
N SER A 1113 -38.09 -26.87 -6.93
CA SER A 1113 -37.80 -25.62 -6.23
C SER A 1113 -37.29 -25.87 -4.79
N LEU A 1114 -37.60 -27.03 -4.20
CA LEU A 1114 -37.10 -27.43 -2.88
C LEU A 1114 -35.61 -27.83 -2.89
N GLN A 1115 -35.04 -28.27 -4.01
CA GLN A 1115 -33.63 -28.70 -4.03
C GLN A 1115 -32.65 -27.54 -3.80
N CYS A 1116 -32.98 -26.31 -4.21
CA CYS A 1116 -32.17 -25.13 -3.89
C CYS A 1116 -32.32 -24.66 -2.44
N PHE A 1117 -33.48 -24.84 -1.83
CA PHE A 1117 -33.67 -24.56 -0.39
C PHE A 1117 -33.06 -25.66 0.50
N GLN A 1118 -33.06 -26.93 0.03
CA GLN A 1118 -32.46 -28.07 0.73
C GLN A 1118 -30.92 -28.08 0.71
N CYS A 1119 -30.28 -27.47 -0.30
CA CYS A 1119 -28.82 -27.37 -0.32
C CYS A 1119 -28.26 -26.63 0.89
N PHE A 1120 -29.01 -25.71 1.52
CA PHE A 1120 -28.59 -25.04 2.75
C PHE A 1120 -29.11 -25.70 4.04
N HIS A 1121 -30.24 -26.41 3.96
CA HIS A 1121 -30.76 -27.20 5.09
C HIS A 1121 -29.89 -28.43 5.42
N HIS A 1122 -29.02 -28.84 4.49
CA HIS A 1122 -27.93 -29.81 4.69
C HIS A 1122 -26.57 -29.16 5.04
N LEU A 1123 -26.50 -27.82 5.04
CA LEU A 1123 -25.30 -27.00 5.23
C LEU A 1123 -25.27 -26.37 6.65
N LEU A 1124 -26.45 -26.09 7.21
CA LEU A 1124 -26.74 -25.99 8.65
C LEU A 1124 -26.83 -27.40 9.26
#